data_AF-A0A1A7YER2-F1
#
_entry.id   AF-A0A1A7YER2-F1
#
_cell.length_a   1.000
_cell.length_b   1.000
_cell.length_c   1.000
_cell.angle_alpha   90.00
_cell.angle_beta   90.00
_cell.angle_gamma   90.00
#
_symmetry.space_group_name_H-M   'P 1'
#
loop_
_entity.id
_entity.type
_entity.pdbx_description
1 polymer ?
#
loop_
_entity_poly.entity_id
_entity_poly.type
_entity_poly.pdbx_seq_one_letter_code
_entity_poly.pdbx_strand_id
1 'polypeptide(L)'
;MSSDSDIQTTPRGFFCALCNTNLPNVPSVDQHVKGRKHQTLSTVRSTRKSQEEHSVFVSGIKPEISQTDISEYFQQFGAITDVIMDKGKGVYAIVLFSETESIQAALSCVEHRMKGLKLRVKPRQKKEFKLIPKKKNDPQNLQQVLDRVRPELCQLASVDAQMKFIVERLQLGENEKKTRDLLVQLLQEVFVEFFPDSQILPFGSSVNTFGIHSCDLDLFLDLENTKVFQARAKSSTEQASEGVSDDGHSEDSILSDIDLSTASPADVLDLVATILKRCVPSVHKVHVVSTARLPVVKFHHHELNLQGDITLNNRLGVRNTRFLQLCSGVEERLRPLVYTIRYWAKQKQLAGNPSGSGPLLNNYALSLLILFYLQNCEPAVLLTVDQLRDMSCEEEECVIEGWNCTFPSQPISVPPCKNTQDLCSLLAGFFSFYAQFDFAGSVISLREGRALPITNFLSQNKQDEMMQEEQPAKSYPPGPKLGPLNLLDPFELSHNVAGNLNERSHRSFLKECQEADKYCRSLQFQHKSAKGKSWGLIRLFTPHMEVQHNKPEQLTISIPFKSTSLPEKLQEELQVAGDGFRLLWFQRVCSAVEVVLKTVLKCVLHAPPDAVFREDPAVVAAEGTDNASASFSSLNDSTESVESQGEVTVGAKRPLSSGSDCSVSPHGKKPRLAKRRNHEAPPWTCVQKHTVWAGRRRVRRELMKDADCKPEGSCMELESQVSAYIVEKELGLKEPLEFKVQPQMVGGTENTKALLKMEPSSDGARVFQDFFHFLEVFLPKMVETVLEKGGGGS
;
A
#
# COMPACT_ATOMS: atom_id res chain seq x y z
N MET A 1 7.19 -37.65 -43.15
CA MET A 1 6.67 -36.34 -42.65
C MET A 1 7.78 -35.68 -41.87
N SER A 2 8.07 -34.40 -42.09
CA SER A 2 9.12 -33.71 -41.35
C SER A 2 8.73 -33.58 -39.88
N SER A 3 9.52 -34.16 -38.98
CA SER A 3 9.41 -33.88 -37.55
C SER A 3 9.67 -32.39 -37.34
N ASP A 4 8.63 -31.65 -36.91
CA ASP A 4 8.79 -30.26 -36.51
C ASP A 4 9.79 -30.21 -35.35
N SER A 5 10.87 -29.42 -35.53
CA SER A 5 12.00 -29.34 -34.60
C SER A 5 11.58 -28.91 -33.19
N ASP A 6 10.41 -28.29 -33.08
CA ASP A 6 9.92 -27.71 -31.85
C ASP A 6 9.05 -28.69 -31.05
N ILE A 7 8.86 -29.93 -31.51
CA ILE A 7 8.13 -30.99 -30.80
C ILE A 7 9.12 -31.95 -30.12
N GLN A 8 9.10 -31.97 -28.79
CA GLN A 8 9.90 -32.86 -27.94
C GLN A 8 9.04 -34.03 -27.44
N THR A 9 9.53 -35.25 -27.52
CA THR A 9 8.86 -36.41 -26.92
C THR A 9 9.07 -36.41 -25.40
N THR A 10 8.00 -36.68 -24.64
CA THR A 10 8.01 -36.71 -23.17
C THR A 10 7.39 -38.03 -22.65
N PRO A 11 7.62 -38.40 -21.38
CA PRO A 11 7.02 -39.62 -20.81
C PRO A 11 5.48 -39.63 -20.74
N ARG A 12 4.81 -38.51 -21.03
CA ARG A 12 3.34 -38.36 -20.98
C ARG A 12 2.73 -37.84 -22.30
N GLY A 13 3.44 -38.00 -23.42
CA GLY A 13 3.04 -37.50 -24.74
C GLY A 13 4.13 -36.64 -25.37
N PHE A 14 3.75 -35.50 -25.93
CA PHE A 14 4.66 -34.59 -26.64
C PHE A 14 4.59 -33.18 -26.05
N PHE A 15 5.65 -32.40 -26.18
CA PHE A 15 5.72 -31.02 -25.73
C PHE A 15 6.16 -30.12 -26.89
N CYS A 16 5.37 -29.10 -27.22
CA CYS A 16 5.78 -28.08 -28.18
C CYS A 16 6.54 -26.96 -27.47
N ALA A 17 7.82 -26.80 -27.78
CA ALA A 17 8.68 -25.73 -27.28
C ALA A 17 8.29 -24.35 -27.83
N LEU A 18 7.79 -24.27 -29.08
CA LEU A 18 7.37 -23.01 -29.70
C LEU A 18 6.08 -22.45 -29.10
N CYS A 19 5.11 -23.34 -28.82
CA CYS A 19 3.81 -22.97 -28.27
C CYS A 19 3.70 -23.13 -26.74
N ASN A 20 4.72 -23.71 -26.10
CA ASN A 20 4.78 -24.11 -24.69
C ASN A 20 3.51 -24.87 -24.25
N THR A 21 3.23 -26.02 -24.87
CA THR A 21 2.04 -26.83 -24.58
C THR A 21 2.33 -28.33 -24.64
N ASN A 22 1.69 -29.09 -23.75
CA ASN A 22 1.73 -30.55 -23.76
C ASN A 22 0.59 -31.09 -24.64
N LEU A 23 0.88 -32.15 -25.40
CA LEU A 23 0.04 -32.74 -26.42
C LEU A 23 -0.02 -34.25 -26.16
N PRO A 24 -1.20 -34.84 -25.85
CA PRO A 24 -1.26 -36.17 -25.27
C PRO A 24 -0.96 -37.31 -26.26
N ASN A 25 -1.09 -37.09 -27.57
CA ASN A 25 -0.92 -38.10 -28.61
C ASN A 25 -0.55 -37.49 -29.97
N VAL A 26 -0.10 -38.33 -30.91
CA VAL A 26 0.33 -37.90 -32.26
C VAL A 26 -0.75 -37.15 -33.05
N PRO A 27 -2.04 -37.59 -33.09
CA PRO A 27 -3.10 -36.82 -33.75
C PRO A 27 -3.26 -35.40 -33.19
N SER A 28 -3.06 -35.21 -31.88
CA SER A 28 -3.06 -33.89 -31.24
C SER A 28 -1.85 -33.05 -31.68
N VAL A 29 -0.69 -33.66 -31.93
CA VAL A 29 0.48 -32.98 -32.52
C VAL A 29 0.19 -32.54 -33.95
N ASP A 30 -0.36 -33.41 -34.78
CA ASP A 30 -0.69 -33.08 -36.17
C ASP A 30 -1.72 -31.94 -36.27
N GLN A 31 -2.73 -31.95 -35.40
CA GLN A 31 -3.71 -30.85 -35.31
C GLN A 31 -3.10 -29.58 -34.72
N HIS A 32 -2.18 -29.69 -33.76
CA HIS A 32 -1.50 -28.55 -33.14
C HIS A 32 -0.57 -27.83 -34.11
N VAL A 33 0.28 -28.58 -34.82
CA VAL A 33 1.25 -28.03 -35.79
C VAL A 33 0.53 -27.39 -36.99
N LYS A 34 -0.61 -27.94 -37.42
CA LYS A 34 -1.52 -27.34 -38.41
C LYS A 34 -2.42 -26.23 -37.84
N GLY A 35 -2.35 -25.98 -36.53
CA GLY A 35 -3.16 -24.98 -35.85
C GLY A 35 -2.65 -23.56 -36.10
N ARG A 36 -3.58 -22.61 -36.32
CA ARG A 36 -3.27 -21.20 -36.62
C ARG A 36 -2.21 -20.60 -35.69
N LYS A 37 -2.27 -20.87 -34.37
CA LYS A 37 -1.32 -20.35 -33.38
C LYS A 37 0.12 -20.85 -33.62
N HIS A 38 0.30 -22.14 -33.87
CA HIS A 38 1.63 -22.72 -34.13
C HIS A 38 2.18 -22.24 -35.46
N GLN A 39 1.35 -22.26 -36.51
CA GLN A 39 1.71 -21.75 -37.82
C GLN A 39 2.12 -20.27 -37.76
N THR A 40 1.34 -19.39 -37.13
CA THR A 40 1.70 -17.97 -36.96
C THR A 40 3.03 -17.80 -36.23
N LEU A 41 3.28 -18.54 -35.14
CA LEU A 41 4.54 -18.45 -34.40
C LEU A 41 5.74 -18.98 -35.21
N SER A 42 5.53 -20.06 -35.98
CA SER A 42 6.57 -20.67 -36.82
C SER A 42 6.92 -19.77 -38.00
N THR A 43 5.91 -19.20 -38.68
CA THR A 43 6.09 -18.16 -39.70
C THR A 43 6.78 -16.93 -39.13
N VAL A 44 6.36 -16.40 -37.96
CA VAL A 44 7.04 -15.24 -37.35
C VAL A 44 8.50 -15.57 -36.99
N ARG A 45 8.81 -16.79 -36.53
CA ARG A 45 10.19 -17.21 -36.27
C ARG A 45 11.01 -17.32 -37.56
N SER A 46 10.48 -17.93 -38.62
CA SER A 46 11.19 -18.09 -39.88
C SER A 46 11.36 -16.78 -40.64
N THR A 47 10.34 -15.92 -40.69
CA THR A 47 10.45 -14.56 -41.25
C THR A 47 11.50 -13.73 -40.50
N ARG A 48 11.54 -13.79 -39.16
CA ARG A 48 12.57 -13.08 -38.38
C ARG A 48 13.97 -13.65 -38.58
N LYS A 49 14.12 -14.98 -38.59
CA LYS A 49 15.40 -15.63 -38.88
C LYS A 49 15.92 -15.25 -40.28
N SER A 50 15.06 -15.31 -41.30
CA SER A 50 15.38 -14.84 -42.65
C SER A 50 15.78 -13.36 -42.64
N GLN A 51 15.01 -12.48 -41.99
CA GLN A 51 15.36 -11.07 -41.84
C GLN A 51 16.68 -10.85 -41.07
N GLU A 52 17.01 -11.67 -40.09
CA GLU A 52 18.27 -11.59 -39.33
C GLU A 52 19.48 -12.07 -40.13
N GLU A 53 19.30 -13.12 -40.94
CA GLU A 53 20.34 -13.68 -41.82
C GLU A 53 20.57 -12.85 -43.08
N HIS A 54 19.55 -12.11 -43.55
CA HIS A 54 19.56 -11.44 -44.85
C HIS A 54 19.63 -9.89 -44.79
N SER A 55 19.79 -9.28 -43.61
CA SER A 55 19.84 -7.80 -43.49
C SER A 55 21.11 -7.21 -42.88
N VAL A 56 21.46 -6.03 -43.37
CA VAL A 56 22.48 -5.14 -42.81
C VAL A 56 21.85 -3.96 -42.10
N PHE A 57 22.53 -3.45 -41.08
CA PHE A 57 22.16 -2.22 -40.39
C PHE A 57 22.94 -1.06 -40.99
N VAL A 58 22.24 -0.01 -41.44
CA VAL A 58 22.81 1.19 -42.05
C VAL A 58 22.49 2.40 -41.17
N SER A 59 23.49 3.15 -40.74
CA SER A 59 23.32 4.42 -40.02
C SER A 59 24.16 5.55 -40.64
N GLY A 60 23.95 6.79 -40.19
CA GLY A 60 24.51 7.99 -40.83
C GLY A 60 23.63 8.55 -41.95
N ILE A 61 22.34 8.21 -41.92
CA ILE A 61 21.33 8.69 -42.87
C ILE A 61 20.73 9.99 -42.31
N LYS A 62 20.53 10.99 -43.18
CA LYS A 62 19.84 12.25 -42.84
C LYS A 62 18.34 12.15 -43.11
N PRO A 63 17.48 12.92 -42.41
CA PRO A 63 16.02 12.89 -42.62
C PRO A 63 15.55 13.22 -44.04
N GLU A 64 16.38 13.93 -44.81
CA GLU A 64 16.15 14.28 -46.22
C GLU A 64 16.29 13.10 -47.19
N ILE A 65 16.87 11.98 -46.75
CA ILE A 65 17.08 10.78 -47.57
C ILE A 65 15.81 9.93 -47.59
N SER A 66 15.36 9.59 -48.78
CA SER A 66 14.19 8.75 -49.00
C SER A 66 14.54 7.24 -48.95
N GLN A 67 13.52 6.40 -48.72
CA GLN A 67 13.68 4.93 -48.78
C GLN A 67 14.16 4.47 -50.16
N THR A 68 13.73 5.16 -51.22
CA THR A 68 14.15 4.97 -52.60
C THR A 68 15.65 5.25 -52.79
N ASP A 69 16.19 6.32 -52.22
CA ASP A 69 17.63 6.64 -52.32
C ASP A 69 18.52 5.55 -51.72
N ILE A 70 18.10 5.01 -50.56
CA ILE A 70 18.81 3.90 -49.89
C ILE A 70 18.69 2.63 -50.72
N SER A 71 17.50 2.35 -51.27
CA SER A 71 17.31 1.20 -52.16
C SER A 71 18.21 1.30 -53.39
N GLU A 72 18.21 2.43 -54.09
CA GLU A 72 19.07 2.66 -55.27
C GLU A 72 20.55 2.51 -54.95
N TYR A 73 21.02 3.09 -53.84
CA TYR A 73 22.43 2.97 -53.44
C TYR A 73 22.81 1.55 -53.05
N PHE A 74 22.00 0.82 -52.28
CA PHE A 74 22.38 -0.54 -51.85
C PHE A 74 22.17 -1.59 -52.95
N GLN A 75 21.38 -1.30 -53.99
CA GLN A 75 21.14 -2.21 -55.11
C GLN A 75 22.42 -2.54 -55.90
N GLN A 76 23.46 -1.69 -55.82
CA GLN A 76 24.79 -1.97 -56.40
C GLN A 76 25.51 -3.18 -55.75
N PHE A 77 25.13 -3.56 -54.52
CA PHE A 77 25.67 -4.72 -53.82
C PHE A 77 24.82 -5.98 -54.02
N GLY A 78 23.61 -5.86 -54.56
CA GLY A 78 22.73 -6.97 -54.92
C GLY A 78 21.24 -6.65 -54.81
N ALA A 79 20.39 -7.63 -55.14
CA ALA A 79 18.94 -7.45 -55.13
C ALA A 79 18.42 -7.20 -53.70
N ILE A 80 17.59 -6.18 -53.55
CA ILE A 80 16.97 -5.80 -52.27
C ILE A 80 15.54 -6.33 -52.23
N THR A 81 15.19 -7.00 -51.12
CA THR A 81 13.84 -7.48 -50.82
C THR A 81 13.00 -6.42 -50.11
N ASP A 82 13.58 -5.67 -49.16
CA ASP A 82 12.89 -4.61 -48.40
C ASP A 82 13.89 -3.58 -47.82
N VAL A 83 13.44 -2.36 -47.58
CA VAL A 83 14.22 -1.29 -46.91
C VAL A 83 13.37 -0.67 -45.81
N ILE A 84 13.67 -1.02 -44.56
CA ILE A 84 12.90 -0.54 -43.41
C ILE A 84 13.62 0.70 -42.84
N MET A 85 13.11 1.89 -43.15
CA MET A 85 13.58 3.14 -42.55
C MET A 85 12.90 3.46 -41.21
N ASP A 86 13.57 4.24 -40.37
CA ASP A 86 12.98 4.82 -39.18
C ASP A 86 11.86 5.81 -39.50
N LYS A 87 10.60 5.43 -39.24
CA LYS A 87 9.40 6.20 -39.59
C LYS A 87 9.22 7.52 -38.82
N GLY A 88 10.07 7.83 -37.84
CA GLY A 88 9.99 9.05 -37.04
C GLY A 88 11.07 10.09 -37.38
N LYS A 89 12.32 9.64 -37.61
CA LYS A 89 13.48 10.54 -37.78
C LYS A 89 14.43 10.20 -38.93
N GLY A 90 14.27 9.06 -39.61
CA GLY A 90 15.10 8.70 -40.79
C GLY A 90 16.59 8.39 -40.51
N VAL A 91 17.03 8.30 -39.26
CA VAL A 91 18.47 8.26 -38.86
C VAL A 91 19.21 6.96 -39.24
N TYR A 92 18.46 5.87 -39.37
CA TYR A 92 18.99 4.55 -39.74
C TYR A 92 17.98 3.81 -40.62
N ALA A 93 18.49 2.85 -41.40
CA ALA A 93 17.71 1.93 -42.21
C ALA A 93 18.22 0.50 -42.03
N ILE A 94 17.31 -0.46 -42.17
CA ILE A 94 17.63 -1.89 -42.26
C ILE A 94 17.40 -2.28 -43.71
N VAL A 95 18.46 -2.63 -44.42
CA VAL A 95 18.40 -3.09 -45.81
C VAL A 95 18.38 -4.61 -45.79
N LEU A 96 17.29 -5.19 -46.30
CA LEU A 96 17.10 -6.63 -46.45
C LEU A 96 17.45 -7.02 -47.89
N PHE A 97 18.53 -7.75 -48.08
CA PHE A 97 18.90 -8.33 -49.37
C PHE A 97 18.12 -9.61 -49.64
N SER A 98 18.02 -9.98 -50.91
CA SER A 98 17.47 -11.27 -51.34
C SER A 98 18.46 -12.41 -51.15
N GLU A 99 19.76 -12.12 -51.13
CA GLU A 99 20.85 -13.11 -51.11
C GLU A 99 21.91 -12.76 -50.05
N THR A 100 22.50 -13.78 -49.42
CA THR A 100 23.54 -13.60 -48.39
C THR A 100 24.88 -13.11 -48.94
N GLU A 101 25.14 -13.28 -50.24
CA GLU A 101 26.38 -12.80 -50.88
C GLU A 101 26.39 -11.25 -50.95
N SER A 102 25.23 -10.64 -51.19
CA SER A 102 25.05 -9.18 -51.23
C SER A 102 25.39 -8.50 -49.89
N ILE A 103 25.15 -9.18 -48.78
CA ILE A 103 25.54 -8.73 -47.43
C ILE A 103 27.05 -8.72 -47.28
N GLN A 104 27.73 -9.76 -47.75
CA GLN A 104 29.19 -9.83 -47.69
C GLN A 104 29.83 -8.76 -48.57
N ALA A 105 29.28 -8.55 -49.78
CA ALA A 105 29.69 -7.46 -50.65
C ALA A 105 29.52 -6.09 -49.97
N ALA A 106 28.34 -5.81 -49.40
CA ALA A 106 28.10 -4.57 -48.66
C ALA A 106 29.05 -4.40 -47.47
N LEU A 107 29.21 -5.43 -46.61
CA LEU A 107 30.07 -5.36 -45.42
C LEU A 107 31.58 -5.33 -45.73
N SER A 108 32.00 -5.77 -46.92
CA SER A 108 33.40 -5.69 -47.38
C SER A 108 33.80 -4.29 -47.86
N CYS A 109 32.84 -3.40 -48.08
CA CYS A 109 33.10 -2.04 -48.54
C CYS A 109 33.70 -1.19 -47.40
N VAL A 110 34.91 -0.66 -47.61
CA VAL A 110 35.67 0.08 -46.59
C VAL A 110 35.00 1.41 -46.21
N GLU A 111 34.33 2.07 -47.15
CA GLU A 111 33.62 3.33 -46.92
C GLU A 111 32.40 3.43 -47.83
N HIS A 112 31.21 3.54 -47.24
CA HIS A 112 29.98 3.83 -47.97
C HIS A 112 29.75 5.34 -48.02
N ARG A 113 29.56 5.88 -49.22
CA ARG A 113 29.26 7.31 -49.42
C ARG A 113 28.10 7.50 -50.38
N MET A 114 27.05 8.20 -49.93
CA MET A 114 25.81 8.40 -50.66
C MET A 114 25.34 9.86 -50.49
N LYS A 115 25.08 10.58 -51.59
CA LYS A 115 24.72 12.02 -51.59
C LYS A 115 25.62 12.88 -50.69
N GLY A 116 26.93 12.61 -50.70
CA GLY A 116 27.94 13.30 -49.88
C GLY A 116 28.11 12.77 -48.44
N LEU A 117 27.15 11.99 -47.94
CA LEU A 117 27.11 11.48 -46.56
C LEU A 117 27.83 10.14 -46.42
N LYS A 118 28.53 9.96 -45.30
CA LYS A 118 29.26 8.72 -44.96
C LYS A 118 28.34 7.78 -44.17
N LEU A 119 27.91 6.70 -44.82
CA LEU A 119 27.06 5.68 -44.20
C LEU A 119 27.93 4.67 -43.43
N ARG A 120 27.46 4.25 -42.26
CA ARG A 120 28.09 3.18 -41.47
C ARG A 120 27.24 1.92 -41.63
N VAL A 121 27.80 0.89 -42.26
CA VAL A 121 27.12 -0.40 -42.49
C VAL A 121 27.70 -1.44 -41.55
N LYS A 122 26.86 -2.12 -40.77
CA LYS A 122 27.26 -3.11 -39.77
C LYS A 122 26.43 -4.40 -39.91
N PRO A 123 27.01 -5.58 -39.59
CA PRO A 123 26.24 -6.81 -39.53
C PRO A 123 25.19 -6.72 -38.44
N ARG A 124 23.99 -7.24 -38.69
CA ARG A 124 22.91 -7.26 -37.71
C ARG A 124 23.26 -8.20 -36.55
N GLN A 125 23.14 -7.70 -35.31
CA GLN A 125 23.38 -8.52 -34.13
C GLN A 125 22.37 -9.66 -34.02
N LYS A 126 22.87 -10.89 -33.85
CA LYS A 126 22.06 -12.10 -33.64
C LYS A 126 21.54 -12.11 -32.19
N LYS A 127 20.22 -12.14 -31.99
CA LYS A 127 19.59 -12.34 -30.67
C LYS A 127 18.79 -13.65 -30.69
N GLU A 128 19.16 -14.64 -29.88
CA GLU A 128 18.39 -15.89 -29.81
C GLU A 128 16.98 -15.65 -29.24
N PHE A 129 15.95 -15.99 -30.03
CA PHE A 129 14.57 -15.91 -29.57
C PHE A 129 14.19 -17.14 -28.73
N LYS A 130 14.27 -16.99 -27.40
CA LYS A 130 13.71 -17.96 -26.44
C LYS A 130 12.39 -17.44 -25.89
N LEU A 131 11.32 -18.22 -26.05
CA LEU A 131 9.96 -17.85 -25.64
C LEU A 131 9.65 -18.47 -24.26
N ILE A 132 10.26 -17.93 -23.19
CA ILE A 132 9.95 -18.37 -21.82
C ILE A 132 8.49 -18.00 -21.49
N PRO A 133 7.66 -18.97 -21.06
CA PRO A 133 6.27 -18.70 -20.71
C PRO A 133 6.18 -17.74 -19.52
N LYS A 134 5.19 -16.84 -19.54
CA LYS A 134 4.82 -16.05 -18.36
C LYS A 134 4.41 -17.01 -17.23
N LYS A 135 5.28 -17.24 -16.25
CA LYS A 135 4.79 -17.51 -14.89
C LYS A 135 4.02 -16.26 -14.46
N LYS A 136 2.71 -16.37 -14.29
CA LYS A 136 1.97 -15.37 -13.50
C LYS A 136 2.54 -15.41 -12.09
N ASN A 137 2.75 -14.24 -11.49
CA ASN A 137 2.91 -14.14 -10.04
C ASN A 137 1.55 -14.38 -9.39
N ASP A 138 1.12 -15.64 -9.34
CA ASP A 138 -0.06 -16.08 -8.60
C ASP A 138 0.26 -16.14 -7.09
N PRO A 139 -0.70 -15.78 -6.21
CA PRO A 139 -0.53 -15.85 -4.74
C PRO A 139 -0.24 -17.28 -4.23
N GLN A 140 -0.47 -18.31 -5.06
CA GLN A 140 -0.13 -19.71 -4.78
C GLN A 140 1.37 -19.93 -4.48
N ASN A 141 2.27 -19.09 -5.00
CA ASN A 141 3.71 -19.23 -4.75
C ASN A 141 4.06 -19.02 -3.26
N LEU A 142 3.44 -18.05 -2.59
CA LEU A 142 3.74 -17.75 -1.18
C LEU A 142 3.25 -18.85 -0.23
N GLN A 143 2.07 -19.41 -0.50
CA GLN A 143 1.53 -20.55 0.26
C GLN A 143 2.42 -21.80 0.08
N GLN A 144 2.88 -22.08 -1.16
CA GLN A 144 3.83 -23.17 -1.41
C GLN A 144 5.17 -22.98 -0.70
N VAL A 145 5.67 -21.74 -0.55
CA VAL A 145 6.85 -21.45 0.28
C VAL A 145 6.53 -21.72 1.75
N LEU A 146 5.37 -21.26 2.25
CA LEU A 146 4.95 -21.52 3.63
C LEU A 146 4.90 -23.02 3.91
N ASP A 147 4.26 -23.82 3.05
CA ASP A 147 4.09 -25.26 3.25
C ASP A 147 5.41 -26.04 3.22
N ARG A 148 6.42 -25.57 2.46
CA ARG A 148 7.78 -26.13 2.49
C ARG A 148 8.52 -25.81 3.80
N VAL A 149 8.34 -24.59 4.32
CA VAL A 149 9.12 -24.05 5.46
C VAL A 149 8.42 -24.33 6.81
N ARG A 150 7.11 -24.65 6.79
CA ARG A 150 6.25 -24.99 7.93
C ARG A 150 6.78 -26.12 8.84
N PRO A 151 7.38 -27.23 8.35
CA PRO A 151 7.92 -28.27 9.21
C PRO A 151 9.10 -27.78 10.05
N GLU A 152 10.01 -27.02 9.44
CA GLU A 152 11.19 -26.44 10.11
C GLU A 152 10.77 -25.36 11.12
N LEU A 153 9.84 -24.47 10.74
CA LEU A 153 9.27 -23.47 11.66
C LEU A 153 8.63 -24.10 12.91
N CYS A 154 7.95 -25.25 12.77
CA CYS A 154 7.37 -25.97 13.91
C CYS A 154 8.44 -26.48 14.90
N GLN A 155 9.65 -26.79 14.42
CA GLN A 155 10.72 -27.41 15.19
C GLN A 155 11.59 -26.41 15.97
N LEU A 156 11.58 -25.13 15.63
CA LEU A 156 12.34 -24.09 16.33
C LEU A 156 11.90 -23.92 17.81
N ALA A 157 12.68 -23.17 18.60
CA ALA A 157 12.50 -23.06 20.04
C ALA A 157 11.62 -21.88 20.49
N SER A 158 11.67 -20.76 19.77
CA SER A 158 10.96 -19.51 20.10
C SER A 158 10.39 -18.83 18.86
N VAL A 159 9.50 -17.85 19.05
CA VAL A 159 9.00 -16.97 17.97
C VAL A 159 10.16 -16.18 17.36
N ASP A 160 11.09 -15.68 18.16
CA ASP A 160 12.31 -14.98 17.72
C ASP A 160 13.14 -15.83 16.74
N ALA A 161 13.32 -17.11 17.06
CA ALA A 161 14.01 -18.05 16.16
C ALA A 161 13.21 -18.26 14.86
N GLN A 162 11.88 -18.36 14.93
CA GLN A 162 11.03 -18.43 13.73
C GLN A 162 11.16 -17.16 12.87
N MET A 163 11.22 -15.97 13.47
CA MET A 163 11.37 -14.70 12.74
C MET A 163 12.75 -14.59 12.07
N LYS A 164 13.84 -14.93 12.78
CA LYS A 164 15.21 -14.93 12.21
C LYS A 164 15.31 -15.93 11.05
N PHE A 165 14.78 -17.15 11.20
CA PHE A 165 14.74 -18.17 10.16
C PHE A 165 13.94 -17.75 8.91
N ILE A 166 12.85 -16.98 9.07
CA ILE A 166 12.11 -16.42 7.92
C ILE A 166 12.96 -15.41 7.14
N VAL A 167 13.77 -14.58 7.81
CA VAL A 167 14.70 -13.69 7.12
C VAL A 167 15.71 -14.52 6.32
N GLU A 168 16.33 -15.53 6.93
CA GLU A 168 17.30 -16.41 6.26
C GLU A 168 16.73 -17.12 5.03
N ARG A 169 15.46 -17.57 5.09
CA ARG A 169 14.78 -18.30 4.02
C ARG A 169 14.15 -17.43 2.92
N LEU A 170 13.99 -16.13 3.15
CA LEU A 170 13.33 -15.22 2.20
C LEU A 170 14.24 -14.13 1.64
N GLN A 171 15.30 -13.73 2.35
CA GLN A 171 16.17 -12.63 1.93
C GLN A 171 16.91 -12.91 0.62
N LEU A 172 17.24 -11.86 -0.13
CA LEU A 172 18.09 -11.99 -1.32
C LEU A 172 19.42 -12.71 -1.02
N GLY A 173 19.66 -13.81 -1.74
CA GLY A 173 20.91 -14.55 -1.67
C GLY A 173 22.07 -13.78 -2.30
N GLU A 174 23.31 -14.06 -1.91
CA GLU A 174 24.48 -13.35 -2.44
C GLU A 174 24.60 -13.43 -3.96
N ASN A 175 24.30 -14.58 -4.55
CA ASN A 175 24.33 -14.75 -6.00
C ASN A 175 23.27 -13.86 -6.67
N GLU A 176 22.07 -13.74 -6.11
CA GLU A 176 21.02 -12.85 -6.64
C GLU A 176 21.37 -11.36 -6.48
N LYS A 177 22.18 -10.99 -5.47
CA LYS A 177 22.71 -9.63 -5.31
C LYS A 177 23.75 -9.35 -6.38
N LYS A 178 24.81 -10.16 -6.46
CA LYS A 178 25.86 -10.09 -7.50
C LYS A 178 25.27 -10.04 -8.91
N THR A 179 24.23 -10.83 -9.17
CA THR A 179 23.48 -10.83 -10.43
C THR A 179 22.72 -9.53 -10.71
N ARG A 180 22.13 -8.88 -9.69
CA ARG A 180 21.54 -7.54 -9.82
C ARG A 180 22.63 -6.50 -10.05
N ASP A 181 23.73 -6.56 -9.31
CA ASP A 181 24.86 -5.63 -9.42
C ASP A 181 25.46 -5.66 -10.84
N LEU A 182 25.67 -6.85 -11.40
CA LEU A 182 26.10 -7.04 -12.80
C LEU A 182 25.09 -6.48 -13.82
N LEU A 183 23.78 -6.62 -13.59
CA LEU A 183 22.76 -6.02 -14.46
C LEU A 183 22.75 -4.49 -14.35
N VAL A 184 22.96 -3.94 -13.15
CA VAL A 184 23.09 -2.49 -12.93
C VAL A 184 24.32 -1.96 -13.64
N GLN A 185 25.47 -2.66 -13.58
CA GLN A 185 26.69 -2.32 -14.32
C GLN A 185 26.48 -2.35 -15.84
N LEU A 186 25.86 -3.41 -16.38
CA LEU A 186 25.52 -3.49 -17.81
C LEU A 186 24.59 -2.34 -18.24
N LEU A 187 23.61 -1.99 -17.42
CA LEU A 187 22.74 -0.85 -17.71
C LEU A 187 23.50 0.49 -17.61
N GLN A 188 24.44 0.63 -16.67
CA GLN A 188 25.29 1.81 -16.52
C GLN A 188 26.17 2.03 -17.75
N GLU A 189 26.81 0.97 -18.26
CA GLU A 189 27.61 1.01 -19.49
C GLU A 189 26.77 1.43 -20.70
N VAL A 190 25.60 0.79 -20.89
CA VAL A 190 24.68 1.14 -21.98
C VAL A 190 24.17 2.56 -21.85
N PHE A 191 23.76 3.02 -20.66
CA PHE A 191 23.23 4.38 -20.52
C PHE A 191 24.29 5.47 -20.68
N VAL A 192 25.56 5.23 -20.34
CA VAL A 192 26.65 6.20 -20.58
C VAL A 192 26.92 6.41 -22.08
N GLU A 193 26.74 5.38 -22.92
CA GLU A 193 26.85 5.51 -24.38
C GLU A 193 25.83 6.49 -24.99
N PHE A 194 24.63 6.60 -24.39
CA PHE A 194 23.57 7.52 -24.83
C PHE A 194 23.48 8.83 -24.03
N PHE A 195 23.89 8.79 -22.76
CA PHE A 195 23.82 9.87 -21.78
C PHE A 195 25.14 9.96 -21.00
N PRO A 196 26.16 10.68 -21.50
CA PRO A 196 27.42 10.88 -20.80
C PRO A 196 27.22 11.46 -19.39
N ASP A 197 28.07 11.04 -18.45
CA ASP A 197 28.01 11.33 -17.01
C ASP A 197 26.70 10.94 -16.28
N SER A 198 25.79 10.19 -16.93
CA SER A 198 24.60 9.64 -16.29
C SER A 198 24.94 8.56 -15.26
N GLN A 199 24.11 8.42 -14.22
CA GLN A 199 24.29 7.40 -13.18
C GLN A 199 23.00 6.59 -13.00
N ILE A 200 23.09 5.26 -12.99
CA ILE A 200 21.96 4.39 -12.67
C ILE A 200 22.11 3.82 -11.25
N LEU A 201 21.24 4.28 -10.35
CA LEU A 201 21.29 3.98 -8.93
C LEU A 201 20.16 2.99 -8.57
N PRO A 202 20.46 1.80 -8.04
CA PRO A 202 19.44 0.90 -7.53
C PRO A 202 18.87 1.44 -6.22
N PHE A 203 17.55 1.36 -6.07
CA PHE A 203 16.84 1.74 -4.85
C PHE A 203 15.79 0.69 -4.48
N GLY A 204 14.93 1.01 -3.52
CA GLY A 204 13.77 0.19 -3.18
C GLY A 204 14.18 -1.17 -2.61
N SER A 205 13.41 -2.21 -2.96
CA SER A 205 13.52 -3.52 -2.28
C SER A 205 14.84 -4.24 -2.55
N SER A 206 15.51 -3.94 -3.67
CA SER A 206 16.77 -4.62 -4.02
C SER A 206 17.94 -4.25 -3.10
N VAL A 207 17.93 -3.06 -2.48
CA VAL A 207 19.04 -2.60 -1.62
C VAL A 207 18.62 -2.13 -0.20
N ASN A 208 17.34 -1.91 0.09
CA ASN A 208 16.86 -1.47 1.42
C ASN A 208 16.96 -2.52 2.57
N THR A 209 17.73 -3.58 2.41
CA THR A 209 17.86 -4.76 3.31
C THR A 209 16.60 -5.64 3.49
N PHE A 210 15.43 -5.16 3.05
CA PHE A 210 14.13 -5.83 3.17
C PHE A 210 13.69 -6.56 1.89
N GLY A 211 14.61 -6.77 0.95
CA GLY A 211 14.40 -7.48 -0.31
C GLY A 211 14.24 -8.99 -0.13
N ILE A 212 13.17 -9.53 -0.71
CA ILE A 212 12.91 -10.97 -0.77
C ILE A 212 13.32 -11.56 -2.12
N HIS A 213 13.57 -12.87 -2.18
CA HIS A 213 13.77 -13.60 -3.45
C HIS A 213 12.76 -13.18 -4.52
N SER A 214 13.23 -12.97 -5.76
CA SER A 214 12.42 -12.48 -6.89
C SER A 214 11.72 -11.11 -6.70
N CYS A 215 12.14 -10.27 -5.75
CA CYS A 215 11.68 -8.88 -5.71
C CYS A 215 12.18 -8.08 -6.93
N ASP A 216 11.39 -7.08 -7.31
CA ASP A 216 11.66 -6.18 -8.43
C ASP A 216 12.97 -5.38 -8.21
N LEU A 217 13.57 -4.97 -9.33
CA LEU A 217 14.75 -4.11 -9.39
C LEU A 217 14.34 -2.68 -9.75
N ASP A 218 14.17 -1.85 -8.71
CA ASP A 218 13.84 -0.43 -8.84
C ASP A 218 15.13 0.37 -9.14
N LEU A 219 15.14 1.12 -10.23
CA LEU A 219 16.31 1.86 -10.73
C LEU A 219 15.98 3.35 -10.94
N PHE A 220 16.86 4.23 -10.48
CA PHE A 220 16.81 5.66 -10.73
C PHE A 220 17.94 6.02 -11.70
N LEU A 221 17.60 6.56 -12.87
CA LEU A 221 18.57 7.05 -13.85
C LEU A 221 18.73 8.56 -13.68
N ASP A 222 19.83 8.96 -13.05
CA ASP A 222 20.21 10.36 -12.89
C ASP A 222 20.80 10.91 -14.19
N LEU A 223 20.24 12.03 -14.64
CA LEU A 223 20.63 12.75 -15.85
C LEU A 223 21.07 14.19 -15.55
N GLU A 224 21.21 14.60 -14.29
CA GLU A 224 21.59 15.99 -13.97
C GLU A 224 23.00 16.35 -14.48
N ASN A 225 23.98 15.46 -14.29
CA ASN A 225 25.33 15.70 -14.81
C ASN A 225 25.31 15.80 -16.35
N THR A 226 24.52 14.95 -17.02
CA THR A 226 24.32 15.00 -18.48
C THR A 226 23.70 16.33 -18.93
N LYS A 227 22.73 16.87 -18.17
CA LYS A 227 22.16 18.21 -18.43
C LYS A 227 23.20 19.31 -18.26
N VAL A 228 24.03 19.25 -17.20
CA VAL A 228 25.11 20.21 -16.97
C VAL A 228 26.18 20.11 -18.08
N PHE A 229 26.51 18.90 -18.52
CA PHE A 229 27.42 18.66 -19.64
C PHE A 229 26.89 19.28 -20.94
N GLN A 230 25.63 18.99 -21.32
CA GLN A 230 24.97 19.60 -22.49
C GLN A 230 24.92 21.14 -22.40
N ALA A 231 24.61 21.70 -21.22
CA ALA A 231 24.60 23.16 -21.03
C ALA A 231 25.99 23.79 -21.20
N ARG A 232 27.04 23.16 -20.65
CA ARG A 232 28.43 23.60 -20.84
C ARG A 232 28.83 23.56 -22.30
N ALA A 233 28.58 22.44 -23.00
CA ALA A 233 28.90 22.27 -24.41
C ALA A 233 28.25 23.37 -25.28
N LYS A 234 26.95 23.68 -25.05
CA LYS A 234 26.26 24.79 -25.72
C LYS A 234 26.93 26.14 -25.45
N SER A 235 27.26 26.44 -24.19
CA SER A 235 27.88 27.72 -23.82
C SER A 235 29.28 27.93 -24.44
N SER A 236 30.07 26.86 -24.61
CA SER A 236 31.36 26.94 -25.31
C SER A 236 31.20 27.17 -26.82
N THR A 237 30.12 26.68 -27.44
CA THR A 237 29.85 26.92 -28.86
C THR A 237 29.43 28.38 -29.13
N GLU A 238 28.67 28.99 -28.21
CA GLU A 238 28.24 30.40 -28.35
C GLU A 238 29.39 31.41 -28.14
N GLN A 239 30.42 31.07 -27.37
CA GLN A 239 31.62 31.92 -27.20
C GLN A 239 32.67 31.74 -28.29
N ALA A 240 32.58 30.68 -29.11
CA ALA A 240 33.53 30.39 -30.19
C ALA A 240 33.20 31.09 -31.54
N SER A 241 32.44 32.18 -31.52
CA SER A 241 32.08 32.94 -32.73
C SER A 241 33.25 33.72 -33.36
N GLU A 242 34.40 33.84 -32.68
CA GLU A 242 35.62 34.49 -33.20
C GLU A 242 36.90 33.71 -32.82
N GLY A 243 37.09 32.52 -33.40
CA GLY A 243 38.37 31.81 -33.28
C GLY A 243 38.33 30.37 -33.75
N VAL A 244 39.06 30.05 -34.83
CA VAL A 244 39.26 28.67 -35.28
C VAL A 244 40.28 28.00 -34.35
N SER A 245 39.84 27.02 -33.56
CA SER A 245 40.72 26.04 -32.91
C SER A 245 40.22 24.62 -33.15
N ASP A 246 41.05 23.86 -33.86
CA ASP A 246 40.87 22.46 -34.24
C ASP A 246 41.20 21.55 -33.04
N ASP A 247 40.18 21.04 -32.34
CA ASP A 247 40.30 19.98 -31.32
C ASP A 247 39.22 18.90 -31.55
N GLY A 248 39.63 17.84 -32.25
CA GLY A 248 38.75 16.83 -32.87
C GLY A 248 38.06 15.82 -31.94
N HIS A 249 37.46 16.27 -30.83
CA HIS A 249 36.75 15.40 -29.87
C HIS A 249 35.32 15.84 -29.50
N SER A 250 34.80 16.95 -30.03
CA SER A 250 33.45 17.47 -29.67
C SER A 250 32.30 16.99 -30.60
N GLU A 251 32.60 16.60 -31.84
CA GLU A 251 31.59 16.36 -32.89
C GLU A 251 30.95 14.95 -32.88
N ASP A 252 31.47 14.00 -32.10
CA ASP A 252 31.16 12.55 -32.25
C ASP A 252 30.13 12.01 -31.22
N SER A 253 29.46 12.89 -30.47
CA SER A 253 28.44 12.51 -29.47
C SER A 253 27.01 12.62 -29.99
N ILE A 254 26.19 11.60 -29.68
CA ILE A 254 24.74 11.50 -29.96
C ILE A 254 23.90 12.56 -29.18
N LEU A 255 24.58 13.44 -28.44
CA LEU A 255 24.02 14.42 -27.50
C LEU A 255 23.35 15.65 -28.14
N SER A 256 23.52 15.90 -29.44
CA SER A 256 23.00 17.09 -30.12
C SER A 256 21.52 17.01 -30.52
N ASP A 257 20.96 15.80 -30.64
CA ASP A 257 19.61 15.57 -31.19
C ASP A 257 18.46 15.75 -30.18
N ILE A 258 18.75 15.71 -28.87
CA ILE A 258 17.75 15.87 -27.79
C ILE A 258 18.34 16.72 -26.68
N ASP A 259 17.77 17.91 -26.53
CA ASP A 259 18.06 18.83 -25.44
C ASP A 259 17.34 18.40 -24.15
N LEU A 260 18.08 17.82 -23.20
CA LEU A 260 17.52 17.34 -21.93
C LEU A 260 17.02 18.48 -21.01
N SER A 261 17.28 19.74 -21.37
CA SER A 261 16.73 20.91 -20.66
C SER A 261 15.33 21.32 -21.13
N THR A 262 14.93 20.95 -22.36
CA THR A 262 13.63 21.29 -22.95
C THR A 262 12.74 20.07 -23.26
N ALA A 263 13.30 18.86 -23.33
CA ALA A 263 12.54 17.63 -23.51
C ALA A 263 11.62 17.31 -22.32
N SER A 264 10.41 16.80 -22.57
CA SER A 264 9.53 16.39 -21.48
C SER A 264 10.03 15.09 -20.82
N PRO A 265 9.76 14.86 -19.52
CA PRO A 265 10.10 13.60 -18.88
C PRO A 265 9.48 12.36 -19.57
N ALA A 266 8.37 12.52 -20.29
CA ALA A 266 7.74 11.44 -21.04
C ALA A 266 8.59 11.03 -22.26
N ASP A 267 9.08 12.02 -23.02
CA ASP A 267 9.92 11.78 -24.21
C ASP A 267 11.24 11.08 -23.83
N VAL A 268 11.85 11.50 -22.71
CA VAL A 268 13.07 10.88 -22.19
C VAL A 268 12.80 9.45 -21.71
N LEU A 269 11.63 9.16 -21.12
CA LEU A 269 11.23 7.79 -20.76
C LEU A 269 10.98 6.91 -21.99
N ASP A 270 10.40 7.43 -23.06
CA ASP A 270 10.23 6.70 -24.33
C ASP A 270 11.57 6.44 -25.03
N LEU A 271 12.53 7.37 -24.92
CA LEU A 271 13.92 7.15 -25.33
C LEU A 271 14.60 6.05 -24.50
N VAL A 272 14.53 6.10 -23.18
CA VAL A 272 15.03 5.05 -22.27
C VAL A 272 14.38 3.70 -22.61
N ALA A 273 13.07 3.65 -22.82
CA ALA A 273 12.38 2.44 -23.25
C ALA A 273 12.84 1.93 -24.62
N THR A 274 13.27 2.81 -25.52
CA THR A 274 13.81 2.45 -26.84
C THR A 274 15.23 1.89 -26.72
N ILE A 275 16.09 2.50 -25.90
CA ILE A 275 17.44 2.00 -25.56
C ILE A 275 17.34 0.60 -24.94
N LEU A 276 16.49 0.41 -23.92
CA LEU A 276 16.26 -0.90 -23.28
C LEU A 276 15.79 -1.99 -24.27
N LYS A 277 14.94 -1.65 -25.24
CA LYS A 277 14.43 -2.62 -26.24
C LYS A 277 15.50 -3.03 -27.26
N ARG A 278 16.44 -2.14 -27.58
CA ARG A 278 17.38 -2.30 -28.71
C ARG A 278 18.77 -2.71 -28.24
N CYS A 279 19.34 -1.97 -27.31
CA CYS A 279 20.75 -2.04 -26.94
C CYS A 279 21.00 -3.10 -25.85
N VAL A 280 20.12 -3.19 -24.85
CA VAL A 280 20.31 -4.15 -23.76
C VAL A 280 19.98 -5.58 -24.23
N PRO A 281 20.86 -6.58 -24.01
CA PRO A 281 20.56 -7.99 -24.27
C PRO A 281 19.50 -8.51 -23.29
N SER A 282 18.78 -9.57 -23.66
CA SER A 282 17.83 -10.31 -22.80
C SER A 282 16.65 -9.54 -22.17
N VAL A 283 16.59 -8.21 -22.32
CA VAL A 283 15.48 -7.37 -21.87
C VAL A 283 14.29 -7.42 -22.84
N HIS A 284 13.08 -7.59 -22.30
CA HIS A 284 11.83 -7.62 -23.05
C HIS A 284 10.65 -7.12 -22.19
N LYS A 285 9.43 -7.10 -22.76
CA LYS A 285 8.20 -6.51 -22.15
C LYS A 285 8.35 -5.04 -21.73
N VAL A 286 9.26 -4.31 -22.35
CA VAL A 286 9.53 -2.90 -22.03
C VAL A 286 8.33 -2.02 -22.39
N HIS A 287 7.77 -1.32 -21.41
CA HIS A 287 6.65 -0.39 -21.59
C HIS A 287 6.77 0.80 -20.64
N VAL A 288 6.38 1.99 -21.12
CA VAL A 288 6.35 3.22 -20.32
C VAL A 288 4.98 3.34 -19.65
N VAL A 289 4.98 3.77 -18.39
CA VAL A 289 3.79 4.09 -17.60
C VAL A 289 3.88 5.56 -17.20
N SER A 290 3.44 6.44 -18.10
CA SER A 290 3.48 7.90 -17.92
C SER A 290 2.34 8.45 -17.06
N THR A 291 1.27 7.68 -16.85
CA THR A 291 0.10 8.09 -16.05
C THR A 291 0.24 7.86 -14.54
N ALA A 292 1.37 7.33 -14.09
CA ALA A 292 1.68 7.18 -12.67
C ALA A 292 2.19 8.50 -12.07
N ARG A 293 2.01 8.68 -10.75
CA ARG A 293 2.55 9.84 -10.00
C ARG A 293 4.04 10.06 -10.27
N LEU A 294 4.81 8.98 -10.31
CA LEU A 294 6.20 8.95 -10.77
C LEU A 294 6.22 8.14 -12.08
N PRO A 295 6.35 8.78 -13.24
CA PRO A 295 6.49 8.12 -14.52
C PRO A 295 7.67 7.13 -14.57
N VAL A 296 7.44 5.94 -15.12
CA VAL A 296 8.36 4.79 -15.00
C VAL A 296 8.42 3.94 -16.28
N VAL A 297 9.60 3.43 -16.65
CA VAL A 297 9.77 2.39 -17.67
C VAL A 297 9.87 1.02 -17.00
N LYS A 298 8.87 0.16 -17.22
CA LYS A 298 8.88 -1.21 -16.71
C LYS A 298 9.48 -2.16 -17.73
N PHE A 299 10.39 -3.03 -17.30
CA PHE A 299 11.08 -4.01 -18.12
C PHE A 299 11.16 -5.39 -17.44
N HIS A 300 11.52 -6.42 -18.22
CA HIS A 300 11.74 -7.77 -17.70
C HIS A 300 12.98 -8.40 -18.35
N HIS A 301 13.97 -8.76 -17.54
CA HIS A 301 15.18 -9.43 -17.97
C HIS A 301 14.96 -10.96 -18.03
N HIS A 302 15.22 -11.55 -19.20
CA HIS A 302 14.84 -12.93 -19.51
C HIS A 302 15.60 -13.99 -18.73
N GLU A 303 16.93 -14.00 -18.84
CA GLU A 303 17.79 -15.05 -18.29
C GLU A 303 17.82 -15.03 -16.76
N LEU A 304 17.57 -13.85 -16.19
CA LEU A 304 17.54 -13.61 -14.75
C LEU A 304 16.12 -13.71 -14.16
N ASN A 305 15.10 -13.83 -15.02
CA ASN A 305 13.67 -13.79 -14.66
C ASN A 305 13.36 -12.66 -13.65
N LEU A 306 13.89 -11.47 -13.92
CA LEU A 306 13.84 -10.31 -13.05
C LEU A 306 13.00 -9.21 -13.70
N GLN A 307 12.01 -8.70 -12.98
CA GLN A 307 11.29 -7.49 -13.37
C GLN A 307 12.02 -6.27 -12.79
N GLY A 308 12.03 -5.16 -13.52
CA GLY A 308 12.61 -3.91 -13.05
C GLY A 308 11.88 -2.69 -13.60
N ASP A 309 12.04 -1.58 -12.88
CA ASP A 309 11.28 -0.35 -13.06
C ASP A 309 12.29 0.81 -13.04
N ILE A 310 12.45 1.54 -14.16
CA ILE A 310 13.40 2.67 -14.29
C ILE A 310 12.65 4.00 -14.21
N THR A 311 13.11 4.90 -13.32
CA THR A 311 12.54 6.24 -13.09
C THR A 311 13.59 7.33 -13.33
N LEU A 312 13.18 8.51 -13.77
CA LEU A 312 14.07 9.66 -14.04
C LEU A 312 14.10 10.72 -12.94
N ASN A 313 13.02 10.84 -12.16
CA ASN A 313 12.81 11.89 -11.16
C ASN A 313 12.39 11.23 -9.84
N ASN A 314 13.32 10.55 -9.16
CA ASN A 314 13.02 9.85 -7.89
C ASN A 314 14.22 9.82 -6.93
N ARG A 315 14.88 10.97 -6.77
CA ARG A 315 16.00 11.13 -5.82
C ARG A 315 15.56 10.89 -4.37
N LEU A 316 14.34 11.32 -4.03
CA LEU A 316 13.70 11.02 -2.75
C LEU A 316 13.59 9.50 -2.52
N GLY A 317 13.25 8.69 -3.53
CA GLY A 317 13.22 7.22 -3.43
C GLY A 317 14.58 6.60 -3.10
N VAL A 318 15.68 7.14 -3.64
CA VAL A 318 17.05 6.73 -3.30
C VAL A 318 17.39 7.12 -1.85
N ARG A 319 17.06 8.34 -1.41
CA ARG A 319 17.36 8.83 -0.05
C ARG A 319 16.50 8.13 1.01
N ASN A 320 15.22 7.88 0.74
CA ASN A 320 14.33 7.01 1.51
C ASN A 320 14.88 5.58 1.65
N THR A 321 15.47 5.05 0.58
CA THR A 321 16.11 3.74 0.61
C THR A 321 17.34 3.73 1.53
N ARG A 322 18.17 4.77 1.49
CA ARG A 322 19.31 4.95 2.41
C ARG A 322 18.86 5.11 3.88
N PHE A 323 17.74 5.78 4.13
CA PHE A 323 17.16 5.90 5.48
C PHE A 323 16.77 4.53 6.05
N LEU A 324 16.10 3.69 5.25
CA LEU A 324 15.77 2.33 5.65
C LEU A 324 17.02 1.45 5.88
N GLN A 325 18.09 1.65 5.09
CA GLN A 325 19.39 1.00 5.32
C GLN A 325 20.00 1.43 6.66
N LEU A 326 20.00 2.72 6.99
CA LEU A 326 20.48 3.23 8.28
C LEU A 326 19.70 2.61 9.44
N CYS A 327 18.37 2.69 9.45
CA CYS A 327 17.54 2.11 10.52
C CYS A 327 17.80 0.60 10.70
N SER A 328 18.03 -0.11 9.59
CA SER A 328 18.37 -1.54 9.62
C SER A 328 19.81 -1.84 10.06
N GLY A 329 20.73 -0.88 9.96
CA GLY A 329 22.10 -1.02 10.45
C GLY A 329 22.24 -0.64 11.92
N VAL A 330 21.36 0.23 12.43
CA VAL A 330 21.30 0.65 13.84
C VAL A 330 20.60 -0.41 14.71
N GLU A 331 19.55 -1.06 14.19
CA GLU A 331 18.74 -2.01 14.96
C GLU A 331 18.58 -3.37 14.26
N GLU A 332 19.20 -4.42 14.82
CA GLU A 332 19.13 -5.78 14.25
C GLU A 332 17.72 -6.38 14.27
N ARG A 333 16.88 -6.00 15.25
CA ARG A 333 15.51 -6.50 15.41
C ARG A 333 14.56 -6.01 14.32
N LEU A 334 14.90 -4.91 13.63
CA LEU A 334 14.07 -4.32 12.59
C LEU A 334 13.87 -5.29 11.41
N ARG A 335 14.92 -5.98 10.94
CA ARG A 335 14.81 -6.89 9.79
C ARG A 335 13.85 -8.07 10.07
N PRO A 336 13.98 -8.85 11.16
CA PRO A 336 13.02 -9.90 11.50
C PRO A 336 11.57 -9.41 11.63
N LEU A 337 11.34 -8.24 12.23
CA LEU A 337 10.01 -7.62 12.31
C LEU A 337 9.44 -7.28 10.92
N VAL A 338 10.20 -6.57 10.08
CA VAL A 338 9.77 -6.16 8.74
C VAL A 338 9.46 -7.35 7.85
N TYR A 339 10.29 -8.39 7.84
CA TYR A 339 10.00 -9.60 7.05
C TYR A 339 8.74 -10.32 7.56
N THR A 340 8.61 -10.50 8.87
CA THR A 340 7.48 -11.20 9.50
C THR A 340 6.16 -10.49 9.24
N ILE A 341 6.12 -9.16 9.45
CA ILE A 341 4.91 -8.35 9.29
C ILE A 341 4.55 -8.18 7.81
N ARG A 342 5.53 -7.98 6.90
CA ARG A 342 5.27 -7.98 5.45
C ARG A 342 4.72 -9.34 4.98
N TYR A 343 5.25 -10.44 5.49
CA TYR A 343 4.79 -11.78 5.14
C TYR A 343 3.35 -12.03 5.64
N TRP A 344 3.06 -11.70 6.90
CA TRP A 344 1.71 -11.72 7.47
C TRP A 344 0.74 -10.88 6.64
N ALA A 345 1.06 -9.61 6.37
CA ALA A 345 0.20 -8.71 5.62
C ALA A 345 -0.08 -9.22 4.19
N LYS A 346 0.90 -9.86 3.54
CA LYS A 346 0.71 -10.47 2.22
C LYS A 346 -0.18 -11.72 2.28
N GLN A 347 -0.03 -12.57 3.30
CA GLN A 347 -0.90 -13.74 3.50
C GLN A 347 -2.35 -13.35 3.85
N LYS A 348 -2.54 -12.27 4.60
CA LYS A 348 -3.84 -11.68 4.93
C LYS A 348 -4.41 -10.76 3.83
N GLN A 349 -3.74 -10.65 2.68
CA GLN A 349 -4.14 -9.79 1.55
C GLN A 349 -4.30 -8.30 1.91
N LEU A 350 -3.57 -7.83 2.91
CA LEU A 350 -3.54 -6.44 3.37
C LEU A 350 -2.51 -5.59 2.60
N ALA A 351 -1.48 -6.23 2.06
CA ALA A 351 -0.38 -5.58 1.34
C ALA A 351 0.09 -6.37 0.10
N GLY A 352 0.64 -5.63 -0.87
CA GLY A 352 1.23 -6.20 -2.09
C GLY A 352 0.28 -6.24 -3.30
N ASN A 353 -0.04 -5.07 -3.85
CA ASN A 353 -0.83 -4.94 -5.09
C ASN A 353 -0.11 -5.63 -6.28
N PRO A 354 -0.71 -6.64 -6.95
CA PRO A 354 -0.06 -7.39 -8.05
C PRO A 354 0.33 -6.58 -9.30
N SER A 355 -0.10 -5.32 -9.38
CA SER A 355 0.16 -4.40 -10.50
C SER A 355 0.73 -3.05 -10.03
N GLY A 356 1.21 -2.95 -8.79
CA GLY A 356 1.64 -1.70 -8.15
C GLY A 356 0.45 -0.81 -7.72
N SER A 357 -0.48 -0.56 -8.64
CA SER A 357 -1.74 0.15 -8.36
C SER A 357 -2.79 -0.80 -7.76
N GLY A 358 -3.42 -0.37 -6.67
CA GLY A 358 -4.53 -1.08 -6.04
C GLY A 358 -4.86 -0.53 -4.65
N PRO A 359 -5.95 -0.98 -4.01
CA PRO A 359 -6.45 -0.42 -2.77
C PRO A 359 -5.76 -0.95 -1.50
N LEU A 360 -4.70 -1.77 -1.63
CA LEU A 360 -3.97 -2.37 -0.51
C LEU A 360 -2.75 -1.53 -0.11
N LEU A 361 -2.22 -1.74 1.11
CA LEU A 361 -0.97 -1.12 1.52
C LEU A 361 0.19 -1.54 0.58
N ASN A 362 1.04 -0.58 0.25
CA ASN A 362 2.31 -0.88 -0.38
C ASN A 362 3.35 -1.30 0.69
N ASN A 363 4.39 -2.03 0.28
CA ASN A 363 5.39 -2.58 1.21
C ASN A 363 6.24 -1.49 1.89
N TYR A 364 6.32 -0.30 1.31
CA TYR A 364 7.05 0.84 1.87
C TYR A 364 6.26 1.46 3.02
N ALA A 365 4.99 1.81 2.81
CA ALA A 365 4.06 2.28 3.84
C ALA A 365 3.95 1.30 5.02
N LEU A 366 3.86 -0.02 4.75
CA LEU A 366 3.86 -1.02 5.82
C LEU A 366 5.18 -1.04 6.61
N SER A 367 6.33 -0.82 5.96
CA SER A 367 7.60 -0.63 6.68
C SER A 367 7.61 0.65 7.50
N LEU A 368 7.10 1.77 6.98
CA LEU A 368 7.03 3.03 7.74
C LEU A 368 6.13 2.90 8.98
N LEU A 369 5.02 2.16 8.92
CA LEU A 369 4.22 1.82 10.10
C LEU A 369 5.03 1.04 11.15
N ILE A 370 5.91 0.14 10.75
CA ILE A 370 6.78 -0.59 11.67
C ILE A 370 7.81 0.35 12.30
N LEU A 371 8.44 1.23 11.51
CA LEU A 371 9.37 2.24 12.01
C LEU A 371 8.69 3.19 13.02
N PHE A 372 7.50 3.70 12.72
CA PHE A 372 6.74 4.58 13.61
C PHE A 372 6.36 3.88 14.94
N TYR A 373 5.95 2.62 14.89
CA TYR A 373 5.70 1.83 16.10
C TYR A 373 6.97 1.71 16.96
N LEU A 374 8.13 1.47 16.33
CA LEU A 374 9.42 1.34 17.04
C LEU A 374 9.94 2.68 17.59
N GLN A 375 9.57 3.81 16.99
CA GLN A 375 9.78 5.16 17.56
C GLN A 375 8.90 5.41 18.81
N ASN A 376 7.70 4.81 18.86
CA ASN A 376 6.73 4.95 19.94
C ASN A 376 6.78 3.83 21.00
N CYS A 377 7.84 3.00 21.00
CA CYS A 377 8.10 2.06 22.08
C CYS A 377 8.61 2.78 23.34
N GLU A 378 8.40 2.19 24.51
CA GLU A 378 8.98 2.66 25.78
C GLU A 378 9.94 1.61 26.34
N PRO A 379 11.27 1.86 26.36
CA PRO A 379 12.00 2.94 25.70
C PRO A 379 11.93 2.86 24.17
N ALA A 380 12.21 3.96 23.47
CA ALA A 380 12.22 3.99 22.01
C ALA A 380 13.28 3.02 21.44
N VAL A 381 12.90 2.28 20.39
CA VAL A 381 13.79 1.35 19.67
C VAL A 381 14.51 2.06 18.53
N LEU A 382 13.80 2.97 17.83
CA LEU A 382 14.36 3.82 16.78
C LEU A 382 14.20 5.30 17.13
N LEU A 383 15.12 6.13 16.64
CA LEU A 383 15.04 7.59 16.75
C LEU A 383 14.11 8.19 15.67
N THR A 384 13.69 9.42 15.90
CA THR A 384 12.92 10.21 14.93
C THR A 384 13.83 10.75 13.82
N VAL A 385 13.27 11.15 12.66
CA VAL A 385 14.10 11.69 11.57
C VAL A 385 14.74 13.02 11.98
N ASP A 386 14.02 13.84 12.75
CA ASP A 386 14.57 15.10 13.26
C ASP A 386 15.69 14.86 14.29
N GLN A 387 15.56 13.87 15.18
CA GLN A 387 16.67 13.46 16.07
C GLN A 387 17.89 12.96 15.28
N LEU A 388 17.68 12.26 14.15
CA LEU A 388 18.78 11.85 13.28
C LEU A 388 19.43 13.05 12.59
N ARG A 389 18.63 13.98 12.03
CA ARG A 389 19.11 15.25 11.44
C ARG A 389 19.97 16.03 12.43
N ASP A 390 19.53 16.16 13.68
CA ASP A 390 20.22 16.95 14.71
C ASP A 390 21.56 16.33 15.16
N MET A 391 21.88 15.10 14.73
CA MET A 391 23.16 14.43 14.94
C MET A 391 24.07 14.40 13.70
N SER A 392 23.60 14.88 12.53
CA SER A 392 24.42 14.94 11.31
C SER A 392 25.40 16.11 11.33
N CYS A 393 26.53 15.94 10.66
CA CYS A 393 27.47 17.04 10.40
C CYS A 393 27.10 17.83 9.14
N GLU A 394 27.74 18.99 8.95
CA GLU A 394 27.51 19.88 7.80
C GLU A 394 27.76 19.18 6.44
N GLU A 395 28.70 18.25 6.37
CA GLU A 395 29.00 17.45 5.17
C GLU A 395 27.88 16.49 4.76
N GLU A 396 26.93 16.19 5.66
CA GLU A 396 25.78 15.32 5.40
C GLU A 396 24.51 16.09 5.02
N GLU A 397 24.58 17.43 4.90
CA GLU A 397 23.44 18.24 4.53
C GLU A 397 22.92 17.86 3.14
N CYS A 398 21.64 17.49 3.07
CA CYS A 398 21.04 16.96 1.87
C CYS A 398 19.63 17.52 1.69
N VAL A 399 19.47 18.53 0.85
CA VAL A 399 18.16 19.09 0.47
C VAL A 399 17.80 18.61 -0.94
N ILE A 400 16.67 17.92 -1.07
CA ILE A 400 16.18 17.36 -2.34
C ILE A 400 14.78 17.92 -2.60
N GLU A 401 14.59 18.60 -3.73
CA GLU A 401 13.27 19.15 -4.14
C GLU A 401 12.64 20.07 -3.07
N GLY A 402 13.49 20.77 -2.29
CA GLY A 402 13.07 21.65 -1.18
C GLY A 402 12.89 20.93 0.17
N TRP A 403 12.94 19.60 0.21
CA TRP A 403 12.81 18.81 1.43
C TRP A 403 14.18 18.54 2.08
N ASN A 404 14.31 18.86 3.37
CA ASN A 404 15.49 18.51 4.15
C ASN A 404 15.52 16.99 4.42
N CYS A 405 16.48 16.33 3.80
CA CYS A 405 16.72 14.89 3.85
C CYS A 405 18.03 14.56 4.59
N THR A 406 18.52 15.44 5.45
CA THR A 406 19.75 15.26 6.23
C THR A 406 19.56 14.19 7.31
N PHE A 407 20.49 13.24 7.37
CA PHE A 407 20.58 12.18 8.39
C PHE A 407 21.91 11.42 8.25
N PRO A 408 22.40 10.75 9.32
CA PRO A 408 23.74 10.16 9.35
C PRO A 408 23.96 9.07 8.32
N SER A 409 25.12 9.10 7.67
CA SER A 409 25.48 8.21 6.57
C SER A 409 25.85 6.80 7.03
N GLN A 410 26.24 6.65 8.30
CA GLN A 410 26.72 5.40 8.88
C GLN A 410 26.01 5.08 10.21
N PRO A 411 25.63 3.81 10.46
CA PRO A 411 24.98 3.40 11.72
C PRO A 411 25.80 3.69 12.98
N ILE A 412 27.13 3.69 12.89
CA ILE A 412 28.04 3.93 14.02
C ILE A 412 27.92 5.34 14.61
N SER A 413 27.43 6.31 13.83
CA SER A 413 27.17 7.68 14.28
C SER A 413 25.92 7.79 15.15
N VAL A 414 25.09 6.75 15.23
CA VAL A 414 23.83 6.71 15.98
C VAL A 414 24.03 5.92 17.29
N PRO A 415 23.65 6.47 18.46
CA PRO A 415 23.81 5.76 19.72
C PRO A 415 22.95 4.48 19.77
N PRO A 416 23.44 3.40 20.42
CA PRO A 416 22.68 2.15 20.53
C PRO A 416 21.39 2.34 21.33
N CYS A 417 20.34 1.61 20.93
CA CYS A 417 19.05 1.70 21.59
C CYS A 417 19.12 1.22 23.06
N LYS A 418 18.24 1.77 23.91
CA LYS A 418 18.13 1.38 25.33
C LYS A 418 17.02 0.35 25.58
N ASN A 419 16.26 -0.02 24.54
CA ASN A 419 15.13 -0.93 24.64
C ASN A 419 15.62 -2.40 24.60
N THR A 420 15.24 -3.18 25.60
CA THR A 420 15.63 -4.59 25.79
C THR A 420 14.53 -5.62 25.44
N GLN A 421 13.44 -5.20 24.80
CA GLN A 421 12.33 -6.09 24.43
C GLN A 421 12.74 -7.10 23.35
N ASP A 422 12.28 -8.34 23.45
CA ASP A 422 12.54 -9.38 22.46
C ASP A 422 11.66 -9.21 21.19
N LEU A 423 11.95 -9.98 20.13
CA LEU A 423 11.20 -9.89 18.88
C LEU A 423 9.74 -10.33 19.06
N CYS A 424 9.50 -11.30 19.94
CA CYS A 424 8.18 -11.78 20.30
C CYS A 424 7.31 -10.65 20.89
N SER A 425 7.86 -9.89 21.84
CA SER A 425 7.20 -8.76 22.51
C SER A 425 6.99 -7.59 21.56
N LEU A 426 7.97 -7.25 20.71
CA LEU A 426 7.83 -6.19 19.71
C LEU A 426 6.80 -6.55 18.62
N LEU A 427 6.72 -7.82 18.21
CA LEU A 427 5.71 -8.28 17.26
C LEU A 427 4.29 -8.24 17.86
N ALA A 428 4.12 -8.69 19.10
CA ALA A 428 2.85 -8.61 19.81
C ALA A 428 2.45 -7.14 20.08
N GLY A 429 3.43 -6.31 20.44
CA GLY A 429 3.26 -4.87 20.69
C GLY A 429 2.83 -4.10 19.44
N PHE A 430 3.38 -4.41 18.26
CA PHE A 430 2.95 -3.84 16.98
C PHE A 430 1.45 -4.05 16.74
N PHE A 431 0.95 -5.27 16.92
CA PHE A 431 -0.47 -5.58 16.74
C PHE A 431 -1.34 -4.90 17.81
N SER A 432 -0.91 -4.93 19.07
CA SER A 432 -1.61 -4.27 20.18
C SER A 432 -1.71 -2.75 20.00
N PHE A 433 -0.63 -2.11 19.51
CA PHE A 433 -0.57 -0.68 19.18
C PHE A 433 -1.57 -0.35 18.08
N TYR A 434 -1.47 -0.97 16.91
CA TYR A 434 -2.35 -0.65 15.77
C TYR A 434 -3.78 -1.20 15.88
N ALA A 435 -4.06 -2.11 16.82
CA ALA A 435 -5.42 -2.50 17.18
C ALA A 435 -6.18 -1.39 17.96
N GLN A 436 -5.44 -0.46 18.58
CA GLN A 436 -5.94 0.62 19.43
C GLN A 436 -5.66 2.03 18.86
N PHE A 437 -4.71 2.15 17.93
CA PHE A 437 -4.29 3.40 17.30
C PHE A 437 -5.43 4.13 16.58
N ASP A 438 -5.35 5.45 16.56
CA ASP A 438 -6.36 6.28 15.92
C ASP A 438 -5.97 6.76 14.52
N PHE A 439 -6.41 6.02 13.50
CA PHE A 439 -6.17 6.39 12.12
C PHE A 439 -7.11 7.48 11.60
N ALA A 440 -8.23 7.73 12.29
CA ALA A 440 -9.30 8.61 11.79
C ALA A 440 -9.10 10.06 12.22
N GLY A 441 -8.50 10.30 13.39
CA GLY A 441 -8.16 11.64 13.88
C GLY A 441 -6.68 12.02 13.77
N SER A 442 -5.78 11.09 13.41
CA SER A 442 -4.33 11.34 13.36
C SER A 442 -3.68 11.28 11.96
N VAL A 443 -2.64 12.09 11.79
CA VAL A 443 -1.61 12.03 10.73
C VAL A 443 -0.32 11.50 11.35
N ILE A 444 0.22 10.40 10.82
CA ILE A 444 1.42 9.75 11.34
C ILE A 444 2.66 10.43 10.74
N SER A 445 3.45 11.11 11.59
CA SER A 445 4.73 11.75 11.25
C SER A 445 5.90 10.92 11.79
N LEU A 446 6.64 10.24 10.90
CA LEU A 446 7.91 9.59 11.27
C LEU A 446 9.01 10.62 11.59
N ARG A 447 8.85 11.85 11.07
CA ARG A 447 9.83 12.93 11.24
C ARG A 447 9.95 13.34 12.70
N GLU A 448 8.81 13.59 13.32
CA GLU A 448 8.68 13.97 14.72
C GLU A 448 8.43 12.77 15.64
N GLY A 449 8.19 11.58 15.06
CA GLY A 449 7.88 10.35 15.79
C GLY A 449 6.49 10.35 16.46
N ARG A 450 5.60 11.28 16.13
CA ARG A 450 4.30 11.46 16.80
C ARG A 450 3.11 11.37 15.84
N ALA A 451 1.95 11.03 16.42
CA ALA A 451 0.65 11.16 15.78
C ALA A 451 0.17 12.62 15.93
N LEU A 452 0.04 13.33 14.82
CA LEU A 452 -0.45 14.71 14.77
C LEU A 452 -1.98 14.72 14.65
N PRO A 453 -2.73 15.43 15.50
CA PRO A 453 -4.17 15.60 15.30
C PRO A 453 -4.46 16.26 13.94
N ILE A 454 -5.37 15.68 13.15
CA ILE A 454 -5.75 16.18 11.82
C ILE A 454 -6.26 17.62 11.89
N THR A 455 -6.96 18.00 12.97
CA THR A 455 -7.40 19.39 13.21
C THR A 455 -6.22 20.35 13.21
N ASN A 456 -5.16 20.02 13.93
CA ASN A 456 -3.98 20.87 14.10
C ASN A 456 -3.18 20.93 12.79
N PHE A 457 -3.05 19.79 12.11
CA PHE A 457 -2.39 19.69 10.81
C PHE A 457 -3.10 20.53 9.73
N LEU A 458 -4.44 20.48 9.68
CA LEU A 458 -5.23 21.30 8.75
C LEU A 458 -5.20 22.80 9.10
N SER A 459 -5.14 23.17 10.39
CA SER A 459 -4.99 24.58 10.78
C SER A 459 -3.59 25.13 10.49
N GLN A 460 -2.54 24.31 10.62
CA GLN A 460 -1.17 24.70 10.28
C GLN A 460 -1.03 24.99 8.79
N ASN A 461 -1.50 24.09 7.92
CA ASN A 461 -1.48 24.33 6.48
C ASN A 461 -2.19 25.63 6.09
N LYS A 462 -3.34 25.96 6.71
CA LYS A 462 -4.03 27.23 6.47
C LYS A 462 -3.26 28.45 6.96
N GLN A 463 -2.56 28.36 8.10
CA GLN A 463 -1.72 29.45 8.61
C GLN A 463 -0.47 29.66 7.76
N ASP A 464 0.16 28.57 7.31
CA ASP A 464 1.30 28.62 6.40
C ASP A 464 0.89 29.17 5.02
N GLU A 465 -0.27 28.80 4.49
CA GLU A 465 -0.87 29.39 3.29
C GLU A 465 -1.12 30.90 3.46
N MET A 466 -1.73 31.32 4.57
CA MET A 466 -2.01 32.74 4.85
C MET A 466 -0.76 33.60 5.09
N MET A 467 0.31 33.04 5.66
CA MET A 467 1.58 33.75 5.85
C MET A 467 2.44 33.83 4.58
N GLN A 468 2.10 33.08 3.52
CA GLN A 468 2.88 33.03 2.28
C GLN A 468 2.37 33.96 1.17
N GLU A 469 1.19 34.58 1.31
CA GLU A 469 0.69 35.56 0.32
C GLU A 469 1.55 36.85 0.24
N GLU A 470 2.42 37.14 1.21
CA GLU A 470 3.29 38.32 1.22
C GLU A 470 4.68 38.13 0.56
N GLN A 471 5.02 36.95 0.02
CA GLN A 471 6.32 36.72 -0.66
C GLN A 471 6.18 36.04 -2.04
N PRO A 472 7.08 36.34 -3.01
CA PRO A 472 6.86 35.96 -4.40
C PRO A 472 7.03 34.46 -4.67
N ALA A 473 5.89 33.80 -4.91
CA ALA A 473 5.71 32.64 -5.79
C ALA A 473 6.87 31.62 -5.86
N LYS A 474 7.08 30.86 -4.77
CA LYS A 474 7.56 29.47 -4.87
C LYS A 474 6.34 28.56 -4.75
N SER A 475 6.05 27.80 -5.80
CA SER A 475 4.93 26.86 -5.83
C SER A 475 5.22 25.64 -4.95
N TYR A 476 4.95 25.73 -3.65
CA TYR A 476 4.92 24.56 -2.78
C TYR A 476 3.78 23.62 -3.22
N PRO A 477 3.98 22.29 -3.21
CA PRO A 477 2.97 21.35 -3.65
C PRO A 477 1.77 21.36 -2.69
N PRO A 478 0.54 21.12 -3.19
CA PRO A 478 -0.66 21.05 -2.35
C PRO A 478 -0.50 19.99 -1.25
N GLY A 479 -1.11 20.26 -0.09
CA GLY A 479 -1.00 19.41 1.10
C GLY A 479 -1.41 17.94 0.87
N PRO A 480 -0.95 17.01 1.74
CA PRO A 480 -1.08 15.58 1.50
C PRO A 480 -2.53 15.13 1.39
N LYS A 481 -2.81 14.31 0.39
CA LYS A 481 -4.14 13.71 0.20
C LYS A 481 -4.48 12.82 1.40
N LEU A 482 -5.34 13.33 2.28
CA LEU A 482 -5.85 12.60 3.43
C LEU A 482 -6.81 11.47 3.00
N GLY A 483 -6.92 10.45 3.86
CA GLY A 483 -7.72 9.27 3.64
C GLY A 483 -7.93 8.46 4.93
N PRO A 484 -8.34 7.19 4.82
CA PRO A 484 -8.63 6.33 5.98
C PRO A 484 -7.42 5.97 6.83
N LEU A 485 -6.21 6.16 6.29
CA LEU A 485 -4.93 6.03 6.99
C LEU A 485 -4.01 7.12 6.45
N ASN A 486 -3.47 7.95 7.33
CA ASN A 486 -2.66 9.12 6.97
C ASN A 486 -1.24 8.89 7.47
N LEU A 487 -0.33 8.53 6.56
CA LEU A 487 1.05 8.22 6.87
C LEU A 487 1.96 9.04 5.96
N LEU A 488 2.69 9.98 6.53
CA LEU A 488 3.58 10.84 5.76
C LEU A 488 4.88 10.11 5.42
N ASP A 489 5.43 10.43 4.26
CA ASP A 489 6.82 10.14 3.94
C ASP A 489 7.74 10.88 4.94
N PRO A 490 8.87 10.28 5.39
CA PRO A 490 9.77 10.93 6.34
C PRO A 490 10.42 12.22 5.78
N PHE A 491 10.54 12.35 4.46
CA PHE A 491 11.16 13.52 3.82
C PHE A 491 10.13 14.36 3.07
N GLU A 492 9.32 13.75 2.21
CA GLU A 492 8.31 14.45 1.41
C GLU A 492 7.00 14.62 2.18
N LEU A 493 6.91 15.62 3.07
CA LEU A 493 5.76 15.77 3.98
C LEU A 493 4.42 16.05 3.26
N SER A 494 4.45 16.47 1.99
CA SER A 494 3.26 16.56 1.12
C SER A 494 2.76 15.19 0.61
N HIS A 495 3.47 14.09 0.87
CA HIS A 495 3.10 12.76 0.40
C HIS A 495 2.55 11.85 1.50
N ASN A 496 1.24 11.57 1.44
CA ASN A 496 0.66 10.43 2.16
C ASN A 496 0.95 9.12 1.41
N VAL A 497 1.90 8.32 1.92
CA VAL A 497 2.32 7.02 1.32
C VAL A 497 1.22 5.96 1.37
N ALA A 498 0.16 6.20 2.15
CA ALA A 498 -1.03 5.34 2.26
C ALA A 498 -2.26 5.93 1.55
N GLY A 499 -2.14 7.04 0.81
CA GLY A 499 -3.26 7.73 0.15
C GLY A 499 -3.98 6.92 -0.95
N ASN A 500 -3.52 5.71 -1.27
CA ASN A 500 -4.19 4.73 -2.14
C ASN A 500 -5.11 3.76 -1.39
N LEU A 501 -5.06 3.72 -0.05
CA LEU A 501 -5.84 2.83 0.80
C LEU A 501 -7.31 3.27 0.85
N ASN A 502 -8.25 2.33 0.71
CA ASN A 502 -9.68 2.62 0.87
C ASN A 502 -10.21 2.16 2.25
N GLU A 503 -11.40 2.62 2.63
CA GLU A 503 -12.02 2.30 3.93
C GLU A 503 -12.13 0.78 4.19
N ARG A 504 -12.37 -0.03 3.14
CA ARG A 504 -12.50 -1.48 3.26
C ARG A 504 -11.16 -2.12 3.62
N SER A 505 -10.09 -1.76 2.90
CA SER A 505 -8.74 -2.26 3.16
C SER A 505 -8.25 -1.82 4.55
N HIS A 506 -8.52 -0.57 4.93
CA HIS A 506 -8.22 -0.07 6.28
C HIS A 506 -8.97 -0.87 7.36
N ARG A 507 -10.28 -1.08 7.21
CA ARG A 507 -11.08 -1.90 8.14
C ARG A 507 -10.57 -3.34 8.22
N SER A 508 -10.14 -3.92 7.09
CA SER A 508 -9.53 -5.24 7.05
C SER A 508 -8.19 -5.28 7.80
N PHE A 509 -7.34 -4.27 7.63
CA PHE A 509 -6.08 -4.14 8.35
C PHE A 509 -6.30 -4.05 9.87
N LEU A 510 -7.22 -3.17 10.32
CA LEU A 510 -7.56 -3.04 11.73
C LEU A 510 -8.13 -4.35 12.32
N LYS A 511 -9.01 -5.05 11.59
CA LYS A 511 -9.56 -6.35 12.02
C LYS A 511 -8.46 -7.40 12.18
N GLU A 512 -7.57 -7.52 11.20
CA GLU A 512 -6.47 -8.51 11.25
C GLU A 512 -5.46 -8.15 12.36
N CYS A 513 -5.18 -6.88 12.62
CA CYS A 513 -4.39 -6.45 13.79
C CYS A 513 -5.06 -6.84 15.11
N GLN A 514 -6.38 -6.68 15.24
CA GLN A 514 -7.14 -7.07 16.44
C GLN A 514 -7.19 -8.59 16.66
N GLU A 515 -7.29 -9.39 15.60
CA GLU A 515 -7.21 -10.86 15.72
C GLU A 515 -5.77 -11.33 15.99
N ALA A 516 -4.76 -10.68 15.41
CA ALA A 516 -3.35 -10.95 15.68
C ALA A 516 -2.98 -10.62 17.14
N ASP A 517 -3.40 -9.48 17.69
CA ASP A 517 -3.23 -9.12 19.10
C ASP A 517 -3.84 -10.16 20.05
N LYS A 518 -5.10 -10.58 19.80
CA LYS A 518 -5.74 -11.67 20.56
C LYS A 518 -4.94 -12.96 20.47
N TYR A 519 -4.41 -13.31 19.30
CA TYR A 519 -3.62 -14.52 19.11
C TYR A 519 -2.25 -14.44 19.81
N CYS A 520 -1.56 -13.30 19.77
CA CYS A 520 -0.26 -13.09 20.43
C CYS A 520 -0.33 -13.20 21.96
N ARG A 521 -1.50 -12.92 22.55
CA ARG A 521 -1.78 -13.16 23.98
C ARG A 521 -2.03 -14.63 24.34
N SER A 522 -2.11 -15.53 23.35
CA SER A 522 -2.39 -16.95 23.58
C SER A 522 -1.13 -17.78 23.83
N LEU A 523 -1.26 -18.82 24.67
CA LEU A 523 -0.18 -19.80 24.90
C LEU A 523 0.26 -20.52 23.61
N GLN A 524 -0.61 -20.60 22.59
CA GLN A 524 -0.26 -21.19 21.29
C GLN A 524 0.66 -20.31 20.43
N PHE A 525 0.71 -19.00 20.70
CA PHE A 525 1.73 -18.13 20.11
C PHE A 525 3.04 -18.23 20.90
N GLN A 526 2.95 -18.13 22.23
CA GLN A 526 4.10 -17.99 23.12
C GLN A 526 4.91 -19.29 23.31
N HIS A 527 4.26 -20.46 23.30
CA HIS A 527 4.91 -21.74 23.62
C HIS A 527 4.86 -22.76 22.49
N LYS A 528 5.98 -23.47 22.32
CA LYS A 528 6.12 -24.58 21.38
C LYS A 528 5.13 -25.71 21.66
N SER A 529 4.48 -26.21 20.61
CA SER A 529 3.60 -27.37 20.75
C SER A 529 4.39 -28.68 20.94
N ALA A 530 4.26 -29.29 22.11
CA ALA A 530 4.81 -30.62 22.40
C ALA A 530 4.22 -31.75 21.52
N LYS A 531 3.12 -31.50 20.81
CA LYS A 531 2.43 -32.48 19.94
C LYS A 531 2.58 -32.17 18.44
N GLY A 532 3.60 -31.39 18.05
CA GLY A 532 3.88 -31.05 16.65
C GLY A 532 2.82 -30.18 15.96
N LYS A 533 1.87 -29.61 16.70
CA LYS A 533 0.83 -28.73 16.13
C LYS A 533 1.43 -27.37 15.75
N SER A 534 0.86 -26.72 14.73
CA SER A 534 1.22 -25.35 14.35
C SER A 534 1.05 -24.37 15.51
N TRP A 535 2.11 -23.61 15.77
CA TRP A 535 2.25 -22.66 16.87
C TRP A 535 3.07 -21.45 16.39
N GLY A 536 3.13 -20.37 17.19
CA GLY A 536 3.86 -19.15 16.83
C GLY A 536 3.42 -18.56 15.49
N LEU A 537 4.38 -18.19 14.64
CA LEU A 537 4.12 -17.48 13.38
C LEU A 537 3.27 -18.27 12.37
N ILE A 538 3.31 -19.60 12.39
CA ILE A 538 2.60 -20.44 11.39
C ILE A 538 1.10 -20.18 11.44
N ARG A 539 0.54 -20.01 12.66
CA ARG A 539 -0.87 -19.68 12.86
C ARG A 539 -1.19 -18.24 12.50
N LEU A 540 -0.30 -17.30 12.84
CA LEU A 540 -0.41 -15.90 12.46
C LEU A 540 -0.53 -15.72 10.94
N PHE A 541 0.22 -16.53 10.17
CA PHE A 541 0.20 -16.52 8.70
C PHE A 541 -0.93 -17.35 8.07
N THR A 542 -1.68 -18.14 8.84
CA THR A 542 -2.71 -19.01 8.26
C THR A 542 -3.88 -18.16 7.72
N PRO A 543 -4.27 -18.28 6.43
CA PRO A 543 -5.41 -17.55 5.88
C PRO A 543 -6.72 -18.00 6.53
N HIS A 544 -7.71 -17.11 6.59
CA HIS A 544 -8.95 -17.31 7.37
C HIS A 544 -9.83 -18.50 6.92
N MET A 545 -9.54 -19.13 5.77
CA MET A 545 -10.32 -20.22 5.19
C MET A 545 -10.36 -21.51 6.04
N GLU A 546 -9.47 -21.68 7.02
CA GLU A 546 -9.44 -22.87 7.90
C GLU A 546 -10.10 -22.66 9.27
N VAL A 547 -10.66 -21.47 9.57
CA VAL A 547 -11.27 -21.18 10.88
C VAL A 547 -12.79 -21.07 10.76
N GLN A 548 -13.49 -22.18 11.02
CA GLN A 548 -14.93 -22.16 11.29
C GLN A 548 -15.19 -21.36 12.58
N HIS A 549 -15.65 -20.12 12.43
CA HIS A 549 -16.12 -19.30 13.55
C HIS A 549 -17.50 -19.78 14.02
N ASN A 550 -17.53 -20.87 14.80
CA ASN A 550 -18.71 -21.26 15.58
C ASN A 550 -18.85 -20.37 16.83
N LYS A 551 -19.13 -19.08 16.61
CA LYS A 551 -19.78 -18.21 17.59
C LYS A 551 -20.96 -17.55 16.88
N PRO A 552 -22.14 -17.43 17.52
CA PRO A 552 -23.21 -16.60 16.96
C PRO A 552 -22.69 -15.17 16.85
N GLU A 553 -22.63 -14.64 15.63
CA GLU A 553 -22.24 -13.25 15.42
C GLU A 553 -23.27 -12.34 16.10
N GLN A 554 -22.79 -11.48 17.01
CA GLN A 554 -23.66 -10.48 17.61
C GLN A 554 -23.99 -9.44 16.54
N LEU A 555 -25.24 -9.45 16.08
CA LEU A 555 -25.73 -8.62 14.98
C LEU A 555 -25.64 -7.14 15.38
N THR A 556 -24.59 -6.49 14.91
CA THR A 556 -24.19 -5.14 15.33
C THR A 556 -23.85 -4.26 14.15
N ILE A 557 -24.41 -3.06 14.12
CA ILE A 557 -24.10 -2.03 13.12
C ILE A 557 -23.23 -0.96 13.79
N SER A 558 -22.11 -0.61 13.16
CA SER A 558 -21.15 0.37 13.68
C SER A 558 -21.19 1.64 12.85
N ILE A 559 -21.56 2.76 13.48
CA ILE A 559 -21.47 4.11 12.89
C ILE A 559 -20.27 4.81 13.52
N PRO A 560 -19.15 5.02 12.78
CA PRO A 560 -17.95 5.66 13.31
C PRO A 560 -18.11 7.19 13.36
N PHE A 561 -17.38 7.84 14.27
CA PHE A 561 -17.15 9.29 14.20
C PHE A 561 -16.32 9.62 12.94
N LYS A 562 -16.75 10.64 12.18
CA LYS A 562 -16.04 11.19 11.02
C LYS A 562 -16.10 12.71 11.11
N SER A 563 -14.98 13.37 11.38
CA SER A 563 -14.94 14.85 11.51
C SER A 563 -15.17 15.55 10.17
N THR A 564 -14.72 14.95 9.06
CA THR A 564 -14.71 15.55 7.71
C THR A 564 -16.04 15.51 6.96
N SER A 565 -17.06 14.83 7.50
CA SER A 565 -18.41 14.74 6.90
C SER A 565 -19.48 15.45 7.73
N LEU A 566 -19.08 16.28 8.69
CA LEU A 566 -20.00 17.06 9.53
C LEU A 566 -20.06 18.51 9.03
N PRO A 567 -21.24 19.16 9.02
CA PRO A 567 -21.33 20.58 8.68
C PRO A 567 -20.49 21.46 9.61
N GLU A 568 -19.93 22.55 9.09
CA GLU A 568 -19.05 23.47 9.82
C GLU A 568 -19.64 23.91 11.17
N LYS A 569 -20.92 24.30 11.19
CA LYS A 569 -21.65 24.66 12.42
C LYS A 569 -21.71 23.53 13.46
N LEU A 570 -21.85 22.27 13.04
CA LEU A 570 -21.83 21.13 13.97
C LEU A 570 -20.40 20.83 14.44
N GLN A 571 -19.40 21.10 13.60
CA GLN A 571 -17.99 21.00 13.96
C GLN A 571 -17.62 22.06 15.01
N GLU A 572 -18.10 23.29 14.88
CA GLU A 572 -18.00 24.36 15.89
C GLU A 572 -18.69 23.99 17.21
N GLU A 573 -19.95 23.52 17.17
CA GLU A 573 -20.68 23.05 18.36
C GLU A 573 -19.91 21.94 19.10
N LEU A 574 -19.28 21.01 18.37
CA LEU A 574 -18.46 19.94 18.93
C LEU A 574 -17.10 20.42 19.44
N GLN A 575 -16.51 21.45 18.85
CA GLN A 575 -15.26 22.07 19.33
C GLN A 575 -15.47 22.82 20.65
N VAL A 576 -16.58 23.58 20.78
CA VAL A 576 -16.94 24.29 22.02
C VAL A 576 -17.23 23.31 23.17
N ALA A 577 -17.71 22.10 22.88
CA ALA A 577 -18.07 21.10 23.88
C ALA A 577 -16.87 20.46 24.63
N GLY A 578 -15.62 20.73 24.24
CA GLY A 578 -14.43 20.20 24.91
C GLY A 578 -14.47 18.68 25.08
N ASP A 579 -14.18 18.16 26.28
CA ASP A 579 -14.24 16.72 26.57
C ASP A 579 -15.64 16.08 26.40
N GLY A 580 -16.70 16.90 26.43
CA GLY A 580 -18.10 16.46 26.31
C GLY A 580 -18.56 16.11 24.89
N PHE A 581 -17.79 16.46 23.86
CA PHE A 581 -18.20 16.35 22.44
C PHE A 581 -18.71 14.95 22.05
N ARG A 582 -18.15 13.89 22.64
CA ARG A 582 -18.49 12.50 22.32
C ARG A 582 -19.94 12.16 22.67
N LEU A 583 -20.43 12.68 23.81
CA LEU A 583 -21.81 12.45 24.25
C LEU A 583 -22.79 13.22 23.36
N LEU A 584 -22.47 14.48 23.03
CA LEU A 584 -23.26 15.31 22.12
C LEU A 584 -23.35 14.69 20.72
N TRP A 585 -22.22 14.24 20.17
CA TRP A 585 -22.19 13.50 18.90
C TRP A 585 -23.02 12.21 18.97
N PHE A 586 -22.88 11.42 20.02
CA PHE A 586 -23.62 10.17 20.18
C PHE A 586 -25.13 10.41 20.27
N GLN A 587 -25.58 11.47 20.94
CA GLN A 587 -26.97 11.92 20.95
C GLN A 587 -27.45 12.30 19.54
N ARG A 588 -26.68 13.10 18.79
CA ARG A 588 -27.03 13.47 17.40
C ARG A 588 -27.12 12.24 16.48
N VAL A 589 -26.23 11.26 16.62
CA VAL A 589 -26.29 9.99 15.88
C VAL A 589 -27.52 9.18 16.26
N CYS A 590 -27.87 9.10 17.55
CA CYS A 590 -29.09 8.40 17.99
C CYS A 590 -30.35 9.05 17.41
N SER A 591 -30.46 10.38 17.45
CA SER A 591 -31.57 11.12 16.82
C SER A 591 -31.63 10.90 15.30
N ALA A 592 -30.48 10.89 14.61
CA ALA A 592 -30.42 10.61 13.19
C ALA A 592 -30.87 9.17 12.86
N VAL A 593 -30.47 8.17 13.66
CA VAL A 593 -30.94 6.78 13.53
C VAL A 593 -32.46 6.69 13.71
N GLU A 594 -33.03 7.38 14.71
CA GLU A 594 -34.49 7.45 14.88
C GLU A 594 -35.19 8.06 13.67
N VAL A 595 -34.67 9.15 13.10
CA VAL A 595 -35.22 9.79 11.89
C VAL A 595 -35.17 8.84 10.69
N VAL A 596 -34.08 8.08 10.51
CA VAL A 596 -34.01 7.10 9.40
C VAL A 596 -35.03 5.96 9.60
N LEU A 597 -35.16 5.42 10.81
CA LEU A 597 -36.11 4.34 11.07
C LEU A 597 -37.57 4.83 10.94
N LYS A 598 -37.93 5.95 11.58
CA LYS A 598 -39.29 6.51 11.55
C LYS A 598 -39.66 7.08 10.17
N THR A 599 -38.84 7.99 9.64
CA THR A 599 -39.21 8.80 8.47
C THR A 599 -38.87 8.10 7.16
N VAL A 600 -37.70 7.46 7.05
CA VAL A 600 -37.25 6.85 5.78
C VAL A 600 -37.75 5.41 5.65
N LEU A 601 -37.70 4.58 6.70
CA LEU A 601 -38.09 3.17 6.64
C LEU A 601 -39.53 2.87 7.12
N LYS A 602 -40.22 3.88 7.68
CA LYS A 602 -41.59 3.78 8.22
C LYS A 602 -41.75 2.74 9.34
N CYS A 603 -40.69 2.52 10.13
CA CYS A 603 -40.74 1.71 11.35
C CYS A 603 -41.59 2.42 12.41
N VAL A 604 -42.40 1.66 13.14
CA VAL A 604 -43.07 2.17 14.36
C VAL A 604 -42.09 1.99 15.52
N LEU A 605 -41.71 3.08 16.18
CA LEU A 605 -40.80 3.08 17.32
C LEU A 605 -41.57 3.28 18.62
N HIS A 606 -41.39 2.36 19.56
CA HIS A 606 -41.84 2.48 20.95
C HIS A 606 -40.62 2.80 21.83
N ALA A 607 -40.62 3.99 22.43
CA ALA A 607 -39.70 4.38 23.50
C ALA A 607 -40.35 4.10 24.87
N PRO A 608 -39.57 3.71 25.90
CA PRO A 608 -40.11 3.52 27.25
C PRO A 608 -40.58 4.85 27.86
N PRO A 609 -41.61 4.86 28.75
CA PRO A 609 -42.29 6.11 29.13
C PRO A 609 -41.51 7.13 30.00
N ASP A 610 -40.36 6.75 30.57
CA ASP A 610 -39.58 7.59 31.50
C ASP A 610 -38.09 7.65 31.11
N ALA A 611 -37.77 8.42 30.06
CA ALA A 611 -36.41 8.55 29.53
C ALA A 611 -35.95 10.00 29.34
N VAL A 612 -35.99 10.80 30.41
CA VAL A 612 -35.20 12.03 30.50
C VAL A 612 -33.74 11.64 30.77
N PHE A 613 -32.78 12.20 30.03
CA PHE A 613 -31.36 12.10 30.38
C PHE A 613 -31.16 12.68 31.80
N ARG A 614 -30.77 11.86 32.78
CA ARG A 614 -30.45 12.37 34.13
C ARG A 614 -29.21 13.25 34.07
N GLU A 615 -29.43 14.55 34.18
CA GLU A 615 -28.43 15.48 34.71
C GLU A 615 -28.51 15.44 36.24
N ASP A 616 -27.43 15.02 36.91
CA ASP A 616 -27.27 15.17 38.36
C ASP A 616 -26.57 16.54 38.62
N PRO A 617 -27.23 17.54 39.23
CA PRO A 617 -26.65 18.86 39.43
C PRO A 617 -25.74 18.89 40.65
N ALA A 618 -24.44 18.63 40.45
CA ALA A 618 -23.44 18.63 41.53
C ALA A 618 -22.05 19.16 41.10
N VAL A 619 -21.99 20.21 40.27
CA VAL A 619 -20.73 20.94 39.96
C VAL A 619 -20.94 22.45 39.88
N VAL A 620 -21.48 23.07 40.94
CA VAL A 620 -21.39 24.53 41.15
C VAL A 620 -21.15 24.79 42.65
N ALA A 621 -20.32 25.80 42.95
CA ALA A 621 -19.92 26.27 44.29
C ALA A 621 -18.90 25.41 45.07
N ALA A 622 -17.62 25.73 44.88
CA ALA A 622 -16.56 25.56 45.90
C ALA A 622 -15.33 26.45 45.62
N GLU A 623 -15.53 27.76 45.41
CA GLU A 623 -14.52 28.77 45.73
C GLU A 623 -14.87 29.38 47.09
N GLY A 624 -13.92 29.45 48.02
CA GLY A 624 -14.12 30.18 49.29
C GLY A 624 -13.49 29.57 50.55
N THR A 625 -12.25 30.00 50.83
CA THR A 625 -11.68 30.31 52.17
C THR A 625 -11.64 29.29 53.33
N ASP A 626 -10.49 29.29 54.01
CA ASP A 626 -10.22 28.61 55.27
C ASP A 626 -11.11 29.06 56.45
N ASN A 627 -11.45 28.13 57.36
CA ASN A 627 -10.90 28.15 58.73
C ASN A 627 -11.35 27.00 59.67
N ALA A 628 -10.41 26.65 60.56
CA ALA A 628 -10.56 26.27 61.97
C ALA A 628 -11.35 25.01 62.46
N SER A 629 -10.61 24.25 63.29
CA SER A 629 -11.01 23.64 64.57
C SER A 629 -12.07 22.52 64.66
N ALA A 630 -11.54 21.28 64.71
CA ALA A 630 -11.42 20.45 65.93
C ALA A 630 -12.61 19.69 66.57
N SER A 631 -12.21 18.52 67.10
CA SER A 631 -12.64 17.83 68.34
C SER A 631 -13.84 16.86 68.38
N PHE A 632 -13.51 15.59 68.73
CA PHE A 632 -14.30 14.59 69.49
C PHE A 632 -15.67 14.14 68.89
N SER A 633 -16.29 12.99 69.20
CA SER A 633 -16.06 11.87 70.16
C SER A 633 -16.84 10.65 69.62
N SER A 634 -16.24 9.46 69.44
CA SER A 634 -16.23 8.29 70.34
C SER A 634 -17.56 7.53 70.57
N LEU A 635 -17.45 6.20 70.60
CA LEU A 635 -18.31 5.15 71.21
C LEU A 635 -19.18 4.28 70.26
N ASN A 636 -18.81 2.99 70.25
CA ASN A 636 -19.59 1.76 70.53
C ASN A 636 -21.14 1.93 70.67
N ASP A 637 -21.96 0.91 70.36
CA ASP A 637 -21.77 -0.49 70.76
C ASP A 637 -22.63 -1.49 69.96
N SER A 638 -22.20 -2.75 69.95
CA SER A 638 -22.96 -4.02 70.09
C SER A 638 -24.40 -4.17 69.51
N THR A 639 -24.95 -5.29 69.03
CA THR A 639 -24.65 -6.73 68.85
C THR A 639 -26.02 -7.34 68.49
N GLU A 640 -26.13 -8.34 67.61
CA GLU A 640 -26.78 -9.64 67.91
C GLU A 640 -26.89 -10.53 66.65
N SER A 641 -27.26 -11.80 66.85
CA SER A 641 -26.82 -12.94 66.02
C SER A 641 -27.82 -14.10 66.00
N VAL A 642 -28.03 -14.70 64.82
CA VAL A 642 -28.49 -16.10 64.60
C VAL A 642 -27.92 -16.51 63.22
N GLU A 643 -26.99 -17.47 63.06
CA GLU A 643 -27.13 -18.95 63.10
C GLU A 643 -28.17 -19.51 62.09
N SER A 644 -27.96 -20.63 61.36
CA SER A 644 -27.03 -21.76 61.53
C SER A 644 -26.80 -22.59 60.22
N GLN A 645 -25.88 -23.57 60.28
CA GLN A 645 -25.74 -24.78 59.43
C GLN A 645 -25.41 -24.62 57.91
N GLY A 646 -24.45 -25.31 57.30
CA GLY A 646 -23.35 -26.15 57.83
C GLY A 646 -23.12 -27.45 57.04
N GLU A 647 -21.95 -27.63 56.41
CA GLU A 647 -21.29 -28.94 56.29
C GLU A 647 -19.78 -28.81 56.00
N VAL A 648 -19.02 -29.89 56.24
CA VAL A 648 -17.57 -29.87 56.53
C VAL A 648 -16.83 -30.95 55.75
N THR A 649 -15.58 -30.68 55.31
CA THR A 649 -14.37 -31.55 55.38
C THR A 649 -13.29 -31.10 54.37
N VAL A 650 -11.99 -31.38 54.51
CA VAL A 650 -11.01 -31.40 55.63
C VAL A 650 -9.61 -31.43 54.96
N GLY A 651 -8.58 -30.77 55.51
CA GLY A 651 -7.26 -30.76 54.82
C GLY A 651 -6.10 -29.98 55.44
N ALA A 652 -5.76 -30.24 56.71
CA ALA A 652 -4.48 -30.02 57.44
C ALA A 652 -3.57 -28.77 57.20
N LYS A 653 -3.03 -28.22 58.31
CA LYS A 653 -2.09 -27.08 58.37
C LYS A 653 -0.70 -27.48 58.91
N ARG A 654 0.30 -26.58 58.69
CA ARG A 654 1.43 -26.10 59.56
C ARG A 654 2.86 -26.52 59.17
N PRO A 655 3.92 -25.79 59.61
CA PRO A 655 4.06 -24.35 59.98
C PRO A 655 5.32 -23.64 59.40
N LEU A 656 5.60 -22.40 59.87
CA LEU A 656 6.66 -21.46 59.44
C LEU A 656 8.01 -21.57 60.18
N SER A 657 9.08 -21.01 59.59
CA SER A 657 10.29 -20.45 60.24
C SER A 657 11.01 -19.50 59.24
N SER A 658 11.11 -18.17 59.46
CA SER A 658 12.23 -17.43 60.10
C SER A 658 13.61 -17.63 59.42
N GLY A 659 14.35 -16.63 58.92
CA GLY A 659 14.20 -15.15 58.81
C GLY A 659 15.19 -14.60 57.74
N SER A 660 15.53 -13.31 57.60
CA SER A 660 15.11 -12.06 58.28
C SER A 660 15.32 -10.82 57.33
N ASP A 661 15.46 -9.63 57.92
CA ASP A 661 15.95 -8.28 57.48
C ASP A 661 16.50 -8.07 56.04
N CYS A 662 16.30 -6.93 55.36
CA CYS A 662 16.00 -5.58 55.85
C CYS A 662 15.38 -4.67 54.75
N SER A 663 15.00 -3.43 55.13
CA SER A 663 14.69 -2.23 54.31
C SER A 663 13.22 -1.78 54.09
N VAL A 664 12.86 -0.75 54.87
CA VAL A 664 12.10 0.48 54.55
C VAL A 664 10.92 0.40 53.57
N SER A 665 9.72 0.67 54.10
CA SER A 665 8.56 1.13 53.33
C SER A 665 8.03 2.45 53.90
N PRO A 666 7.64 3.40 53.05
CA PRO A 666 6.54 4.31 53.37
C PRO A 666 5.33 4.04 52.47
N HIS A 667 4.14 4.01 53.08
CA HIS A 667 2.88 3.84 52.37
C HIS A 667 2.49 5.07 51.54
N GLY A 668 2.10 4.83 50.29
CA GLY A 668 1.27 5.72 49.48
C GLY A 668 0.27 4.90 48.68
N LYS A 669 -0.94 4.67 49.22
CA LYS A 669 -1.98 3.91 48.52
C LYS A 669 -2.43 4.69 47.28
N LYS A 670 -2.05 4.23 46.07
CA LYS A 670 -2.66 4.73 44.83
C LYS A 670 -4.18 4.54 44.93
N PRO A 671 -5.00 5.58 44.63
CA PRO A 671 -6.45 5.42 44.66
C PRO A 671 -6.88 4.38 43.63
N ARG A 672 -7.88 3.57 43.98
CA ARG A 672 -8.50 2.65 43.02
C ARG A 672 -9.07 3.46 41.86
N LEU A 673 -8.57 3.23 40.65
CA LEU A 673 -9.20 3.70 39.41
C LEU A 673 -10.69 3.36 39.45
N ALA A 674 -11.52 4.39 39.39
CA ALA A 674 -12.97 4.22 39.32
C ALA A 674 -13.32 3.39 38.08
N LYS A 675 -14.25 2.44 38.21
CA LYS A 675 -14.85 1.76 37.05
C LYS A 675 -15.47 2.84 36.15
N ARG A 676 -14.88 3.06 34.96
CA ARG A 676 -15.51 3.88 33.91
C ARG A 676 -16.90 3.30 33.63
N ARG A 677 -17.96 4.09 33.80
CA ARG A 677 -19.33 3.71 33.43
C ARG A 677 -19.43 3.66 31.90
N ASN A 678 -20.10 2.64 31.37
CA ASN A 678 -20.57 2.68 29.99
C ASN A 678 -21.76 3.66 29.92
N HIS A 679 -21.78 4.53 28.91
CA HIS A 679 -22.95 5.32 28.60
C HIS A 679 -23.85 4.52 27.64
N GLU A 680 -24.90 3.94 28.20
CA GLU A 680 -25.93 3.20 27.47
C GLU A 680 -27.16 4.10 27.31
N ALA A 681 -27.63 4.28 26.08
CA ALA A 681 -28.89 4.97 25.81
C ALA A 681 -30.06 3.96 25.91
N PRO A 682 -31.29 4.43 26.20
CA PRO A 682 -32.45 3.54 26.35
C PRO A 682 -32.68 2.75 25.05
N PRO A 683 -33.00 1.44 25.12
CA PRO A 683 -33.23 0.65 23.93
C PRO A 683 -34.57 1.01 23.27
N TRP A 684 -34.57 1.09 21.95
CA TRP A 684 -35.79 1.27 21.15
C TRP A 684 -36.39 -0.10 20.81
N THR A 685 -37.71 -0.24 20.90
CA THR A 685 -38.42 -1.37 20.30
C THR A 685 -39.04 -0.90 18.98
N CYS A 686 -38.67 -1.57 17.89
CA CYS A 686 -39.03 -1.20 16.53
C CYS A 686 -39.91 -2.28 15.91
N VAL A 687 -41.06 -1.88 15.36
CA VAL A 687 -42.00 -2.77 14.67
C VAL A 687 -42.06 -2.40 13.19
N GLN A 688 -41.72 -3.37 12.33
CA GLN A 688 -41.71 -3.22 10.88
C GLN A 688 -42.82 -4.06 10.24
N LYS A 689 -43.75 -3.40 9.54
CA LYS A 689 -44.98 -4.02 8.99
C LYS A 689 -44.89 -4.41 7.51
N HIS A 690 -43.90 -3.89 6.77
CA HIS A 690 -43.78 -4.08 5.32
C HIS A 690 -42.32 -4.39 4.92
N THR A 691 -42.14 -5.06 3.78
CA THR A 691 -40.88 -5.51 3.18
C THR A 691 -40.03 -4.39 2.57
N VAL A 692 -39.92 -3.24 3.26
CA VAL A 692 -39.29 -1.99 2.75
C VAL A 692 -37.83 -2.12 2.31
N TRP A 693 -37.12 -3.18 2.70
CA TRP A 693 -35.75 -3.48 2.25
C TRP A 693 -35.69 -4.18 0.89
N ALA A 694 -36.74 -4.91 0.51
CA ALA A 694 -36.85 -5.59 -0.78
C ALA A 694 -37.34 -4.61 -1.87
N GLY A 695 -37.16 -4.98 -3.15
CA GLY A 695 -37.74 -4.26 -4.29
C GLY A 695 -37.22 -2.83 -4.59
N ARG A 696 -36.58 -2.13 -3.63
CA ARG A 696 -36.23 -0.69 -3.68
C ARG A 696 -35.59 -0.22 -5.00
N ARG A 697 -34.69 -1.03 -5.60
CA ARG A 697 -34.02 -0.69 -6.89
C ARG A 697 -34.99 -0.60 -8.07
N ARG A 698 -36.06 -1.40 -8.07
CA ARG A 698 -37.13 -1.35 -9.07
C ARG A 698 -37.99 -0.12 -8.84
N VAL A 699 -38.48 0.07 -7.61
CA VAL A 699 -39.31 1.22 -7.23
C VAL A 699 -38.62 2.55 -7.52
N ARG A 700 -37.34 2.70 -7.17
CA ARG A 700 -36.55 3.91 -7.49
C ARG A 700 -36.48 4.17 -9.00
N ARG A 701 -36.43 3.13 -9.84
CA ARG A 701 -36.44 3.25 -11.31
C ARG A 701 -37.83 3.53 -11.90
N GLU A 702 -38.90 3.23 -11.17
CA GLU A 702 -40.27 3.60 -11.55
C GLU A 702 -40.49 5.07 -11.20
N LEU A 703 -40.20 5.49 -9.95
CA LEU A 703 -40.30 6.90 -9.52
C LEU A 703 -39.41 7.86 -10.33
N MET A 704 -38.20 7.45 -10.72
CA MET A 704 -37.32 8.26 -11.57
C MET A 704 -37.70 8.27 -13.06
N LYS A 705 -38.73 7.55 -13.51
CA LYS A 705 -39.25 7.63 -14.89
C LYS A 705 -40.36 8.67 -15.04
N ASP A 706 -41.12 8.91 -13.97
CA ASP A 706 -42.25 9.85 -13.98
C ASP A 706 -41.84 11.27 -13.55
N ALA A 707 -40.56 11.49 -13.20
CA ALA A 707 -40.02 12.75 -12.71
C ALA A 707 -38.98 13.36 -13.67
N ASP A 708 -39.37 14.44 -14.37
CA ASP A 708 -38.54 15.17 -15.35
C ASP A 708 -37.49 16.11 -14.69
N CYS A 709 -36.84 15.67 -13.62
CA CYS A 709 -35.91 16.48 -12.81
C CYS A 709 -34.49 15.89 -12.72
N LYS A 710 -33.49 16.77 -12.87
CA LYS A 710 -32.05 16.47 -12.68
C LYS A 710 -31.71 16.18 -11.21
N PRO A 711 -30.61 15.44 -10.94
CA PRO A 711 -30.32 14.90 -9.61
C PRO A 711 -29.51 15.87 -8.72
N GLU A 712 -30.11 16.99 -8.33
CA GLU A 712 -29.51 17.94 -7.36
C GLU A 712 -30.44 18.16 -6.16
N GLY A 713 -30.57 17.14 -5.31
CA GLY A 713 -31.33 17.23 -4.07
C GLY A 713 -31.58 15.89 -3.37
N SER A 714 -31.05 15.75 -2.15
CA SER A 714 -31.60 14.92 -1.05
C SER A 714 -31.85 13.41 -1.30
N CYS A 715 -30.88 12.57 -0.91
CA CYS A 715 -31.07 11.10 -0.83
C CYS A 715 -32.23 10.69 0.11
N MET A 716 -32.50 11.46 1.18
CA MET A 716 -33.47 11.11 2.21
C MET A 716 -34.92 11.15 1.72
N GLU A 717 -35.29 12.19 0.96
CA GLU A 717 -36.67 12.38 0.46
C GLU A 717 -37.03 11.31 -0.57
N LEU A 718 -36.12 11.03 -1.50
CA LEU A 718 -36.29 9.96 -2.49
C LEU A 718 -36.43 8.58 -1.83
N GLU A 719 -35.60 8.26 -0.82
CA GLU A 719 -35.73 6.97 -0.12
C GLU A 719 -36.99 6.88 0.75
N SER A 720 -37.49 7.99 1.29
CA SER A 720 -38.79 8.07 1.98
C SER A 720 -39.95 7.80 1.01
N GLN A 721 -39.92 8.38 -0.19
CA GLN A 721 -40.89 8.12 -1.27
C GLN A 721 -40.85 6.66 -1.74
N VAL A 722 -39.65 6.09 -1.94
CA VAL A 722 -39.48 4.67 -2.27
C VAL A 722 -40.13 3.76 -1.22
N SER A 723 -39.95 4.06 0.08
CA SER A 723 -40.59 3.29 1.15
C SER A 723 -42.11 3.47 1.18
N ALA A 724 -42.62 4.70 0.96
CA ALA A 724 -44.04 4.97 0.92
C ALA A 724 -44.74 4.18 -0.22
N TYR A 725 -44.16 4.20 -1.43
CA TYR A 725 -44.67 3.44 -2.58
C TYR A 725 -44.66 1.91 -2.34
N ILE A 726 -43.67 1.38 -1.61
CA ILE A 726 -43.66 -0.02 -1.18
C ILE A 726 -44.81 -0.31 -0.21
N VAL A 727 -45.02 0.56 0.78
CA VAL A 727 -46.13 0.44 1.75
C VAL A 727 -47.51 0.54 1.08
N GLU A 728 -47.65 1.31 0.01
CA GLU A 728 -48.91 1.45 -0.73
C GLU A 728 -49.20 0.29 -1.69
N LYS A 729 -48.16 -0.36 -2.26
CA LYS A 729 -48.34 -1.38 -3.32
C LYS A 729 -48.06 -2.83 -2.90
N GLU A 730 -47.30 -3.07 -1.84
CA GLU A 730 -47.05 -4.43 -1.34
C GLU A 730 -47.99 -4.77 -0.17
N LEU A 731 -48.55 -5.98 -0.18
CA LEU A 731 -49.30 -6.50 0.97
C LEU A 731 -48.35 -6.61 2.17
N GLY A 732 -48.75 -6.06 3.31
CA GLY A 732 -47.99 -6.10 4.56
C GLY A 732 -47.64 -7.52 5.00
N LEU A 733 -46.59 -7.62 5.85
CA LEU A 733 -46.15 -8.87 6.44
C LEU A 733 -47.29 -9.51 7.24
N LYS A 734 -47.47 -10.84 7.08
CA LYS A 734 -48.49 -11.61 7.81
C LYS A 734 -48.32 -11.52 9.33
N GLU A 735 -47.07 -11.44 9.78
CA GLU A 735 -46.67 -11.14 11.15
C GLU A 735 -45.62 -10.03 11.07
N PRO A 736 -45.77 -8.92 11.83
CA PRO A 736 -44.82 -7.82 11.78
C PRO A 736 -43.49 -8.23 12.42
N LEU A 737 -42.38 -7.79 11.84
CA LEU A 737 -41.05 -7.99 12.40
C LEU A 737 -40.85 -7.03 13.57
N GLU A 738 -40.66 -7.56 14.78
CA GLU A 738 -40.35 -6.77 15.98
C GLU A 738 -38.91 -7.02 16.40
N PHE A 739 -38.14 -5.94 16.56
CA PHE A 739 -36.73 -6.01 16.95
C PHE A 739 -36.36 -4.87 17.91
N LYS A 740 -35.44 -5.18 18.80
CA LYS A 740 -34.89 -4.26 19.78
C LYS A 740 -33.57 -3.70 19.25
N VAL A 741 -33.37 -2.39 19.38
CA VAL A 741 -32.13 -1.71 19.04
C VAL A 741 -31.54 -1.13 20.33
N GLN A 742 -30.39 -1.60 20.76
CA GLN A 742 -29.65 -1.05 21.90
C GLN A 742 -28.47 -0.21 21.39
N PRO A 743 -28.58 1.13 21.38
CA PRO A 743 -27.48 2.03 21.09
C PRO A 743 -26.49 2.08 22.26
N GLN A 744 -25.22 1.77 21.99
CA GLN A 744 -24.12 1.87 22.94
C GLN A 744 -23.01 2.74 22.37
N MET A 745 -22.57 3.75 23.12
CA MET A 745 -21.33 4.47 22.79
C MET A 745 -20.14 3.59 23.18
N VAL A 746 -19.34 3.18 22.21
CA VAL A 746 -18.12 2.40 22.44
C VAL A 746 -16.92 3.23 22.05
N GLY A 747 -16.07 3.54 23.02
CA GLY A 747 -14.88 4.37 22.87
C GLY A 747 -14.64 5.27 24.08
N GLY A 748 -13.38 5.68 24.26
CA GLY A 748 -12.97 6.75 25.18
C GLY A 748 -11.87 7.65 24.59
N THR A 749 -11.65 7.50 23.28
CA THR A 749 -10.68 8.15 22.38
C THR A 749 -11.35 8.20 20.99
N GLU A 750 -10.68 8.60 19.92
CA GLU A 750 -11.31 8.97 18.63
C GLU A 750 -11.92 7.77 17.84
N ASN A 751 -11.62 6.52 18.23
CA ASN A 751 -12.39 5.30 17.95
C ASN A 751 -13.85 5.31 18.52
N THR A 752 -14.38 6.49 18.83
CA THR A 752 -15.75 6.71 19.29
C THR A 752 -16.72 6.31 18.18
N LYS A 753 -17.49 5.25 18.44
CA LYS A 753 -18.50 4.72 17.53
C LYS A 753 -19.81 4.47 18.25
N ALA A 754 -20.92 4.75 17.56
CA ALA A 754 -22.22 4.30 17.98
C ALA A 754 -22.36 2.84 17.50
N LEU A 755 -22.37 1.91 18.45
CA LEU A 755 -22.66 0.50 18.21
C LEU A 755 -24.15 0.27 18.43
N LEU A 756 -24.87 -0.05 17.36
CA LEU A 756 -26.28 -0.43 17.41
C LEU A 756 -26.34 -1.96 17.48
N LYS A 757 -26.62 -2.52 18.66
CA LYS A 757 -26.93 -3.95 18.80
C LYS A 757 -28.38 -4.17 18.40
N MET A 758 -28.65 -5.15 17.54
CA MET A 758 -29.99 -5.45 17.07
C MET A 758 -30.38 -6.89 17.41
N GLU A 759 -31.50 -7.06 18.11
CA GLU A 759 -31.97 -8.36 18.60
C GLU A 759 -33.44 -8.55 18.18
N PRO A 760 -33.79 -9.64 17.46
CA PRO A 760 -35.18 -9.90 17.07
C PRO A 760 -35.97 -10.30 18.31
N SER A 761 -37.12 -9.65 18.52
CA SER A 761 -38.06 -9.95 19.60
C SER A 761 -39.23 -10.80 19.10
N SER A 762 -39.66 -10.59 17.85
CA SER A 762 -40.60 -11.46 17.13
C SER A 762 -40.26 -11.49 15.64
N ASP A 763 -39.98 -12.68 15.10
CA ASP A 763 -39.67 -12.90 13.68
C ASP A 763 -40.24 -14.24 13.17
N GLY A 764 -41.57 -14.40 13.24
CA GLY A 764 -42.24 -15.61 12.75
C GLY A 764 -42.11 -15.81 11.23
N ALA A 765 -41.81 -14.75 10.47
CA ALA A 765 -41.54 -14.80 9.04
C ALA A 765 -40.07 -15.14 8.69
N ARG A 766 -39.15 -15.18 9.66
CA ARG A 766 -37.70 -15.40 9.48
C ARG A 766 -37.02 -14.39 8.54
N VAL A 767 -37.47 -13.13 8.56
CA VAL A 767 -36.99 -12.07 7.67
C VAL A 767 -35.95 -11.13 8.30
N PHE A 768 -35.68 -11.26 9.61
CA PHE A 768 -34.79 -10.35 10.33
C PHE A 768 -33.37 -10.32 9.74
N GLN A 769 -32.83 -11.47 9.31
CA GLN A 769 -31.46 -11.55 8.80
C GLN A 769 -31.29 -10.76 7.48
N ASP A 770 -32.27 -10.83 6.57
CA ASP A 770 -32.25 -10.09 5.31
C ASP A 770 -32.40 -8.58 5.56
N PHE A 771 -33.25 -8.21 6.51
CA PHE A 771 -33.42 -6.83 6.94
C PHE A 771 -32.15 -6.27 7.62
N PHE A 772 -31.46 -7.08 8.44
CA PHE A 772 -30.20 -6.70 9.08
C PHE A 772 -29.08 -6.44 8.04
N HIS A 773 -28.88 -7.33 7.06
CA HIS A 773 -27.89 -7.12 6.00
C HIS A 773 -28.20 -5.87 5.15
N PHE A 774 -29.47 -5.55 4.93
CA PHE A 774 -29.87 -4.28 4.32
C PHE A 774 -29.48 -3.09 5.21
N LEU A 775 -29.83 -3.11 6.49
CA LEU A 775 -29.51 -2.04 7.44
C LEU A 775 -28.00 -1.82 7.60
N GLU A 776 -27.19 -2.88 7.62
CA GLU A 776 -25.73 -2.79 7.72
C GLU A 776 -25.11 -1.89 6.64
N VAL A 777 -25.67 -1.91 5.42
CA VAL A 777 -25.20 -1.12 4.28
C VAL A 777 -25.95 0.21 4.12
N PHE A 778 -27.24 0.24 4.49
CA PHE A 778 -28.12 1.39 4.29
C PHE A 778 -28.06 2.42 5.42
N LEU A 779 -28.10 1.96 6.67
CA LEU A 779 -28.26 2.81 7.85
C LEU A 779 -27.07 3.77 8.07
N PRO A 780 -25.79 3.35 8.01
CA PRO A 780 -24.67 4.27 8.21
C PRO A 780 -24.67 5.42 7.19
N LYS A 781 -24.93 5.13 5.92
CA LYS A 781 -24.94 6.12 4.83
C LYS A 781 -26.08 7.13 4.98
N MET A 782 -27.28 6.65 5.33
CA MET A 782 -28.41 7.54 5.51
C MET A 782 -28.25 8.41 6.77
N VAL A 783 -27.63 7.88 7.83
CA VAL A 783 -27.26 8.67 9.02
C VAL A 783 -26.21 9.74 8.67
N GLU A 784 -25.18 9.42 7.88
CA GLU A 784 -24.24 10.41 7.34
C GLU A 784 -25.00 11.55 6.62
N THR A 785 -25.88 11.22 5.66
CA THR A 785 -26.69 12.24 4.94
C THR A 785 -27.64 13.06 5.82
N VAL A 786 -28.18 12.48 6.90
CA VAL A 786 -29.02 13.21 7.86
C VAL A 786 -28.18 14.18 8.70
N LEU A 787 -26.98 13.77 9.11
CA LEU A 787 -26.05 14.64 9.84
C LEU A 787 -25.51 15.79 8.98
N GLU A 788 -25.27 15.54 7.68
CA GLU A 788 -24.90 16.57 6.69
C GLU A 788 -26.01 17.64 6.50
N LYS A 789 -27.29 17.25 6.57
CA LYS A 789 -28.43 18.16 6.38
C LYS A 789 -28.90 18.87 7.66
N GLY A 790 -28.59 18.33 8.84
CA GLY A 790 -29.08 18.83 10.13
C GLY A 790 -28.60 20.23 10.54
N GLY A 791 -27.74 20.89 9.76
CA GLY A 791 -27.36 22.30 9.98
C GLY A 791 -28.44 23.32 9.58
N GLY A 792 -29.43 22.91 8.79
CA GLY A 792 -30.49 23.78 8.24
C GLY A 792 -31.82 23.70 8.98
N GLY A 793 -31.95 24.43 10.09
CA GLY A 793 -33.25 24.88 10.64
C GLY A 793 -34.15 23.84 11.33
N SER A 794 -34.03 23.74 12.65
CA SER A 794 -35.13 23.47 13.60
C SER A 794 -34.70 24.00 14.98
#